data_AF-A0A383VMB7-F1
#
_entry.id   AF-A0A383VMB7-F1
#
_cell.length_a   1.000
_cell.length_b   1.000
_cell.length_c   1.000
_cell.angle_alpha   90.00
_cell.angle_beta   90.00
_cell.angle_gamma   90.00
#
_symmetry.space_group_name_H-M   'P 1'
#
loop_
_entity.id
_entity.type
_entity.pdbx_description
1 polymer ?
#
loop_
_entity_poly.entity_id
_entity_poly.type
_entity_poly.pdbx_seq_one_letter_code
_entity_poly.pdbx_strand_id
1 'polypeptide(L)'
;MGNRQHTRHRVCSADPLGWLLNTVGPAAVGAAAVAEKLLRISPQMEPWLQQAVAEVAFDKGLQLPVELLVAASRDRSKEVEKWLAVAGSRAHSKGSCIVSSSSSSSSSSSSSSSSSSSSSSRLPKLIRRLGSLHGKFVLKGQPTPAELQDLLLIAVNLRNPHPAAHIIEYDKRHKLLLYTNSESQPKGSGAGSGGSSSSSSSSSSSSSSSHVVEHCVTTALVRGHWRLGAVLAASPAAQQLGEQQQLCRLPAAQRLPWQQLAEVLLLVLPARPPELWERQQQEELTAMLVRLPAAVQLPPGAACKLLSKLLRGDSSFNLWRRVQRFADQLTGAEVLQLLRQAAAAGCSPAVGFLTSLDAAQDIDDADGVAAFMQAGLQHGIDSKELMELPAVVQLPAHAVANVLAAAIEAGSCAEVRCVCRRVFAAQLIDAEEAASLLQQAVQKGYDVWLAVREGLRQLAGHMPLTSAQLQSFLRSAVTAGDSTGLSQLCQYIASTESTAAAAAAAAAAAGAGAALSISAQDMQSLLSLALDHHHIASYLPGHVTADAARQLFQIDSAQALPPDSVAQLMAACVEKGSPANGLALVGRLPAAAQLDPQAMEQLLHAALAAEANRPTEERYGCGPGAVLPALLQQPAWQRLTPDAVAWLMLVCVETRQHSELLLLHHRLPAAQHAEQDKAKVRQLLLSAFETQQWQTFDWLMQLPTAALIDDPEAAMWRVVRACHLAQ
;
A
#
# COMPACT_ATOMS: atom_id res chain seq x y z
N MET A 1 8.05 37.90 0.19
CA MET A 1 9.19 37.75 -0.75
C MET A 1 9.47 36.27 -0.95
N GLY A 2 9.42 35.79 -2.20
CA GLY A 2 10.07 34.54 -2.67
C GLY A 2 9.37 33.20 -2.46
N ASN A 3 8.29 32.90 -3.22
CA ASN A 3 7.80 31.53 -3.42
C ASN A 3 8.05 31.08 -4.87
N ARG A 4 8.94 30.10 -5.07
CA ARG A 4 9.22 29.48 -6.39
C ARG A 4 8.35 28.24 -6.56
N GLN A 5 7.41 28.28 -7.50
CA GLN A 5 6.72 27.10 -8.00
C GLN A 5 7.52 26.48 -9.17
N HIS A 6 7.79 25.17 -9.08
CA HIS A 6 8.35 24.37 -10.18
C HIS A 6 7.22 23.73 -10.98
N THR A 7 6.98 24.22 -12.20
CA THR A 7 6.21 23.51 -13.24
C THR A 7 7.18 22.66 -14.09
N ARG A 8 7.00 21.34 -14.09
CA ARG A 8 7.73 20.41 -14.97
C ARG A 8 6.92 20.20 -16.27
N HIS A 9 7.42 20.71 -17.39
CA HIS A 9 6.99 20.29 -18.73
C HIS A 9 7.78 19.03 -19.15
N ARG A 10 7.08 17.96 -19.51
CA ARG A 10 7.65 16.80 -20.24
C ARG A 10 7.75 17.17 -21.73
N VAL A 11 8.96 17.16 -22.27
CA VAL A 11 9.22 17.18 -23.72
C VAL A 11 9.55 15.74 -24.14
N CYS A 12 8.78 15.17 -25.07
CA CYS A 12 9.07 13.89 -25.69
C CYS A 12 10.18 14.06 -26.74
N SER A 13 11.32 13.37 -26.59
CA SER A 13 12.35 13.27 -27.63
C SER A 13 12.01 12.12 -28.58
N ALA A 14 11.81 12.41 -29.87
CA ALA A 14 11.59 11.41 -30.91
C ALA A 14 12.93 10.81 -31.40
N ASP A 15 12.96 9.49 -31.54
CA ASP A 15 14.08 8.68 -32.05
C ASP A 15 14.23 8.87 -33.58
N PRO A 16 15.29 9.56 -34.08
CA PRO A 16 15.41 9.94 -35.49
C PRO A 16 15.62 8.74 -36.42
N LEU A 17 16.16 7.63 -35.91
CA LEU A 17 16.51 6.45 -36.72
C LEU A 17 15.27 5.56 -36.96
N GLY A 18 14.41 5.45 -35.96
CA GLY A 18 13.09 4.83 -36.09
C GLY A 18 12.18 5.60 -37.06
N TRP A 19 12.29 6.93 -37.12
CA TRP A 19 11.56 7.76 -38.07
C TRP A 19 12.07 7.57 -39.51
N LEU A 20 13.39 7.51 -39.72
CA LEU A 20 13.99 7.37 -41.04
C LEU A 20 13.74 5.99 -41.67
N LEU A 21 13.57 4.94 -40.85
CA LEU A 21 13.25 3.59 -41.33
C LEU A 21 11.74 3.33 -41.47
N ASN A 22 10.88 4.05 -40.74
CA ASN A 22 9.43 3.95 -40.90
C ASN A 22 8.87 4.80 -42.05
N THR A 23 9.60 5.82 -42.51
CA THR A 23 9.20 6.66 -43.64
C THR A 23 9.48 6.02 -45.00
N VAL A 24 10.35 5.00 -45.06
CA VAL A 24 10.53 4.17 -46.24
C VAL A 24 9.42 3.11 -46.23
N GLY A 25 8.33 3.39 -46.95
CA GLY A 25 7.21 2.45 -47.17
C GLY A 25 7.62 1.16 -47.91
N PRO A 26 6.68 0.39 -48.50
CA PRO A 26 6.81 -1.04 -48.83
C PRO A 26 7.75 -1.38 -50.02
N ALA A 27 8.88 -0.71 -50.17
CA ALA A 27 10.01 -1.15 -50.98
C ALA A 27 10.91 -2.13 -50.19
N ALA A 28 10.36 -3.29 -49.82
CA ALA A 28 11.04 -4.31 -49.00
C ALA A 28 12.34 -4.86 -49.63
N VAL A 29 12.53 -4.68 -50.94
CA VAL A 29 13.70 -5.19 -51.67
C VAL A 29 14.94 -4.29 -51.49
N GLY A 30 14.77 -3.00 -51.21
CA GLY A 30 15.89 -2.08 -50.98
C GLY A 30 16.50 -2.17 -49.58
N ALA A 31 15.65 -2.36 -48.56
CA ALA A 31 16.07 -2.39 -47.16
C ALA A 31 16.92 -3.62 -46.80
N ALA A 32 16.63 -4.79 -47.39
CA ALA A 32 17.38 -6.02 -47.17
C ALA A 32 18.82 -5.90 -47.70
N ALA A 33 19.01 -5.34 -48.91
CA ALA A 33 20.33 -5.16 -49.50
C ALA A 33 21.19 -4.11 -48.76
N VAL A 34 20.54 -3.09 -48.19
CA VAL A 34 21.20 -2.06 -47.36
C VAL A 34 21.58 -2.64 -45.99
N ALA A 35 20.70 -3.40 -45.34
CA ALA A 35 21.00 -4.09 -44.07
C ALA A 35 22.10 -5.15 -44.24
N GLU A 36 22.08 -5.92 -45.33
CA GLU A 36 23.13 -6.90 -45.65
C GLU A 36 24.48 -6.21 -45.93
N LYS A 37 24.49 -5.07 -46.64
CA LYS A 37 25.72 -4.27 -46.83
C LYS A 37 26.23 -3.67 -45.52
N LEU A 38 25.36 -3.16 -44.66
CA LEU A 38 25.74 -2.64 -43.34
C LEU A 38 26.30 -3.74 -42.43
N LEU A 39 25.70 -4.94 -42.46
CA LEU A 39 26.18 -6.10 -41.71
C LEU A 39 27.47 -6.71 -42.27
N ARG A 40 27.82 -6.48 -43.54
CA ARG A 40 29.16 -6.85 -44.07
C ARG A 40 30.28 -5.88 -43.67
N ILE A 41 29.93 -4.64 -43.32
CA ILE A 41 30.87 -3.64 -42.77
C ILE A 41 30.98 -3.76 -41.23
N SER A 42 30.15 -4.63 -40.63
CA SER A 42 30.02 -4.99 -39.20
C SER A 42 31.29 -4.93 -38.35
N PRO A 43 32.45 -5.50 -38.72
CA PRO A 43 33.59 -5.55 -37.79
C PRO A 43 34.17 -4.17 -37.40
N GLN A 44 33.76 -3.07 -38.04
CA GLN A 44 34.18 -1.71 -37.71
C GLN A 44 33.08 -0.86 -37.03
N MET A 45 31.90 -1.41 -36.76
CA MET A 45 30.79 -0.68 -36.12
C MET A 45 30.83 -0.77 -34.59
N GLU A 46 30.33 0.28 -33.93
CA GLU A 46 30.11 0.31 -32.48
C GLU A 46 29.09 -0.78 -32.05
N PRO A 47 29.29 -1.47 -30.91
CA PRO A 47 28.51 -2.64 -30.51
C PRO A 47 27.00 -2.41 -30.37
N TRP A 48 26.60 -1.22 -29.91
CA TRP A 48 25.18 -0.88 -29.75
C TRP A 48 24.48 -0.71 -31.11
N LEU A 49 25.21 -0.28 -32.14
CA LEU A 49 24.70 -0.08 -33.49
C LEU A 49 24.58 -1.43 -34.22
N GLN A 50 25.52 -2.36 -33.97
CA GLN A 50 25.40 -3.76 -34.40
C GLN A 50 24.15 -4.41 -33.78
N GLN A 51 23.88 -4.14 -32.50
CA GLN A 51 22.70 -4.64 -31.80
C GLN A 51 21.39 -4.09 -32.39
N ALA A 52 21.32 -2.78 -32.65
CA ALA A 52 20.14 -2.17 -33.27
C ALA A 52 19.87 -2.72 -34.68
N VAL A 53 20.92 -2.94 -35.50
CA VAL A 53 20.79 -3.52 -36.84
C VAL A 53 20.35 -4.99 -36.77
N ALA A 54 20.85 -5.76 -35.79
CA ALA A 54 20.45 -7.15 -35.59
C ALA A 54 19.00 -7.28 -35.11
N GLU A 55 18.56 -6.41 -34.19
CA GLU A 55 17.17 -6.35 -33.71
C GLU A 55 16.20 -5.98 -34.85
N VAL A 56 16.55 -5.00 -35.68
CA VAL A 56 15.73 -4.62 -36.86
C VAL A 56 15.73 -5.73 -37.92
N ALA A 57 16.87 -6.39 -38.18
CA ALA A 57 16.93 -7.52 -39.11
C ALA A 57 16.09 -8.72 -38.63
N PHE A 58 16.04 -8.93 -37.31
CA PHE A 58 15.23 -9.94 -36.63
C PHE A 58 13.73 -9.63 -36.71
N ASP A 59 13.33 -8.39 -36.39
CA ASP A 59 11.93 -7.94 -36.46
C ASP A 59 11.36 -7.99 -37.89
N LYS A 60 12.23 -7.84 -38.90
CA LYS A 60 11.87 -7.92 -40.32
C LYS A 60 12.08 -9.29 -40.94
N GLY A 61 12.56 -10.28 -40.18
CA GLY A 61 12.60 -11.69 -40.59
C GLY A 61 13.67 -12.06 -41.63
N LEU A 62 14.83 -11.40 -41.63
CA LEU A 62 15.93 -11.70 -42.54
C LEU A 62 16.68 -12.98 -42.12
N GLN A 63 17.11 -13.80 -43.09
CA GLN A 63 17.91 -15.01 -42.84
C GLN A 63 19.39 -14.65 -42.69
N LEU A 64 20.00 -14.95 -41.55
CA LEU A 64 21.42 -14.69 -41.28
C LEU A 64 22.25 -16.00 -41.30
N PRO A 65 23.51 -15.97 -41.76
CA PRO A 65 24.43 -17.11 -41.70
C PRO A 65 24.72 -17.59 -40.26
N VAL A 66 24.96 -18.89 -40.09
CA VAL A 66 25.22 -19.55 -38.80
C VAL A 66 26.48 -19.00 -38.10
N GLU A 67 27.50 -18.56 -38.84
CA GLU A 67 28.72 -18.02 -38.21
C GLU A 67 28.48 -16.69 -37.48
N LEU A 68 27.57 -15.84 -37.98
CA LEU A 68 27.17 -14.59 -37.31
C LEU A 68 26.29 -14.85 -36.09
N LEU A 69 25.50 -15.92 -36.11
CA LEU A 69 24.70 -16.38 -34.97
C LEU A 69 25.57 -16.94 -33.84
N VAL A 70 26.61 -17.69 -34.18
CA VAL A 70 27.57 -18.23 -33.20
C VAL A 70 28.40 -17.11 -32.56
N ALA A 71 28.84 -16.11 -33.34
CA ALA A 71 29.55 -14.95 -32.82
C ALA A 71 28.70 -14.11 -31.83
N ALA A 72 27.39 -13.95 -32.09
CA ALA A 72 26.46 -13.26 -31.20
C ALA A 72 26.11 -14.06 -29.92
N SER A 73 26.22 -15.39 -29.96
CA SER A 73 25.83 -16.28 -28.85
C SER A 73 26.88 -16.42 -27.73
N ARG A 74 28.14 -16.10 -28.01
CA ARG A 74 29.27 -16.34 -27.10
C ARG A 74 29.23 -15.51 -25.80
N ASP A 75 28.44 -14.44 -25.76
CA ASP A 75 28.38 -13.52 -24.61
C ASP A 75 27.06 -13.52 -23.81
N ARG A 76 26.01 -14.29 -24.16
CA ARG A 76 24.68 -14.08 -23.56
C ARG A 76 23.85 -15.34 -23.33
N SER A 77 23.78 -15.81 -22.07
CA SER A 77 22.98 -16.97 -21.64
C SER A 77 21.47 -16.72 -21.52
N LYS A 78 21.05 -15.48 -21.26
CA LYS A 78 19.62 -15.12 -21.07
C LYS A 78 18.82 -15.01 -22.38
N GLU A 79 19.50 -14.82 -23.51
CA GLU A 79 18.86 -14.72 -24.83
C GLU A 79 18.69 -16.10 -25.49
N VAL A 80 19.54 -17.07 -25.17
CA VAL A 80 19.38 -18.47 -25.59
C VAL A 80 18.06 -19.07 -25.08
N GLU A 81 17.61 -18.72 -23.86
CA GLU A 81 16.31 -19.14 -23.32
C GLU A 81 15.13 -18.58 -24.12
N LYS A 82 15.19 -17.31 -24.57
CA LYS A 82 14.19 -16.72 -25.47
C LYS A 82 14.25 -17.33 -26.87
N TRP A 83 15.45 -17.67 -27.33
CA TRP A 83 15.69 -18.21 -28.66
C TRP A 83 15.13 -19.64 -28.81
N LEU A 84 15.32 -20.50 -27.79
CA LEU A 84 14.74 -21.86 -27.75
C LEU A 84 13.21 -21.83 -27.68
N ALA A 85 12.62 -20.84 -27.01
CA ALA A 85 11.17 -20.66 -26.95
C ALA A 85 10.56 -20.26 -28.32
N VAL A 86 11.28 -19.46 -29.11
CA VAL A 86 10.80 -18.99 -30.43
C VAL A 86 11.08 -20.01 -31.54
N ALA A 87 12.22 -20.71 -31.51
CA ALA A 87 12.57 -21.75 -32.49
C ALA A 87 11.57 -22.94 -32.46
N GLY A 88 11.05 -23.30 -31.28
CA GLY A 88 9.98 -24.30 -31.15
C GLY A 88 8.64 -23.89 -31.79
N SER A 89 8.40 -22.59 -31.96
CA SER A 89 7.12 -22.04 -32.45
C SER A 89 6.99 -22.05 -33.98
N ARG A 90 8.09 -22.10 -34.74
CA ARG A 90 8.09 -21.92 -36.21
C ARG A 90 8.19 -23.22 -37.05
N ALA A 91 8.26 -24.40 -36.42
CA ALA A 91 8.34 -25.68 -37.14
C ALA A 91 6.98 -26.27 -37.59
N HIS A 92 5.87 -25.51 -37.51
CA HIS A 92 4.51 -26.00 -37.80
C HIS A 92 3.75 -25.27 -38.92
N SER A 93 4.45 -24.59 -39.83
CA SER A 93 3.80 -24.09 -41.06
C SER A 93 4.65 -24.35 -42.30
N LYS A 94 4.49 -25.53 -42.89
CA LYS A 94 4.51 -25.77 -44.35
C LYS A 94 4.31 -27.27 -44.63
N GLY A 95 3.11 -27.60 -45.08
CA GLY A 95 2.72 -28.91 -45.58
C GLY A 95 1.30 -28.82 -46.13
N SER A 96 1.17 -28.38 -47.38
CA SER A 96 -0.09 -28.43 -48.15
C SER A 96 -0.05 -29.68 -49.01
N CYS A 97 -1.12 -30.48 -49.01
CA CYS A 97 -1.79 -31.05 -50.19
C CYS A 97 -3.00 -31.91 -49.79
N ILE A 98 -4.18 -31.50 -50.30
CA ILE A 98 -5.28 -32.33 -50.84
C ILE A 98 -5.96 -33.33 -49.88
N VAL A 99 -7.23 -33.10 -49.51
CA VAL A 99 -8.40 -33.99 -49.76
C VAL A 99 -9.70 -33.19 -49.59
N SER A 100 -10.63 -33.51 -50.49
CA SER A 100 -11.96 -33.02 -50.83
C SER A 100 -12.98 -32.78 -49.70
N SER A 101 -13.88 -31.85 -50.01
CA SER A 101 -15.11 -31.51 -49.28
C SER A 101 -16.25 -32.51 -49.52
N SER A 102 -16.93 -32.88 -48.44
CA SER A 102 -18.35 -33.30 -48.32
C SER A 102 -18.65 -33.15 -46.81
N SER A 103 -19.74 -32.63 -46.26
CA SER A 103 -21.10 -32.39 -46.72
C SER A 103 -21.87 -31.61 -45.61
N SER A 104 -22.97 -30.96 -46.00
CA SER A 104 -24.24 -30.81 -45.26
C SER A 104 -24.33 -30.10 -43.89
N SER A 105 -24.75 -28.82 -43.95
CA SER A 105 -26.04 -28.26 -43.51
C SER A 105 -26.57 -28.33 -42.06
N SER A 106 -27.34 -27.27 -41.75
CA SER A 106 -28.39 -27.08 -40.72
C SER A 106 -27.90 -26.67 -39.31
N SER A 107 -28.48 -25.77 -38.52
CA SER A 107 -29.46 -24.65 -38.57
C SER A 107 -29.94 -24.42 -37.11
N SER A 108 -30.58 -23.28 -36.82
CA SER A 108 -31.33 -22.88 -35.59
C SER A 108 -30.48 -22.49 -34.36
N SER A 109 -30.50 -21.28 -33.78
CA SER A 109 -31.54 -20.29 -33.36
C SER A 109 -32.06 -20.51 -31.94
N SER A 110 -31.69 -19.66 -30.97
CA SER A 110 -32.59 -18.81 -30.16
C SER A 110 -31.93 -18.20 -28.90
N SER A 111 -32.35 -16.95 -28.67
CA SER A 111 -32.36 -16.01 -27.53
C SER A 111 -32.71 -16.63 -26.14
N SER A 112 -32.51 -16.04 -24.95
CA SER A 112 -32.22 -14.68 -24.43
C SER A 112 -32.04 -14.72 -22.88
N SER A 113 -31.36 -13.69 -22.32
CA SER A 113 -31.48 -13.10 -20.94
C SER A 113 -31.27 -13.99 -19.69
N SER A 114 -30.60 -13.61 -18.59
CA SER A 114 -30.08 -12.35 -18.04
C SER A 114 -29.31 -12.65 -16.72
N SER A 115 -28.28 -11.83 -16.40
CA SER A 115 -27.72 -11.49 -15.05
C SER A 115 -27.38 -12.63 -14.06
N SER A 116 -26.26 -12.71 -13.33
CA SER A 116 -25.18 -11.79 -12.91
C SER A 116 -24.17 -12.64 -12.10
N SER A 117 -23.01 -12.05 -11.77
CA SER A 117 -21.89 -12.58 -10.95
C SER A 117 -20.82 -13.42 -11.65
N SER A 118 -19.91 -12.66 -12.26
CA SER A 118 -18.56 -13.02 -12.67
C SER A 118 -17.61 -13.13 -11.47
N SER A 119 -16.89 -14.25 -11.33
CA SER A 119 -15.42 -14.32 -11.34
C SER A 119 -14.90 -15.67 -10.80
N SER A 120 -13.77 -16.12 -11.36
CA SER A 120 -12.98 -17.30 -10.96
C SER A 120 -13.37 -18.67 -11.54
N SER A 121 -13.16 -18.85 -12.85
CA SER A 121 -12.97 -20.21 -13.41
C SER A 121 -12.08 -20.20 -14.66
N ARG A 122 -10.82 -19.78 -14.54
CA ARG A 122 -9.82 -19.92 -15.62
C ARG A 122 -8.60 -20.77 -15.29
N LEU A 123 -8.37 -21.15 -14.03
CA LEU A 123 -7.24 -22.00 -13.66
C LEU A 123 -7.38 -23.49 -14.05
N PRO A 124 -8.56 -24.15 -13.96
CA PRO A 124 -8.65 -25.59 -14.25
C PRO A 124 -8.52 -25.96 -15.75
N LYS A 125 -8.78 -25.00 -16.66
CA LYS A 125 -8.67 -25.20 -18.12
C LYS A 125 -7.26 -24.93 -18.65
N LEU A 126 -6.47 -24.13 -17.95
CA LEU A 126 -5.08 -23.82 -18.32
C LEU A 126 -4.12 -24.93 -17.87
N ILE A 127 -4.39 -25.57 -16.73
CA ILE A 127 -3.65 -26.76 -16.25
C ILE A 127 -3.92 -27.98 -17.15
N ARG A 128 -5.14 -28.17 -17.66
CA ARG A 128 -5.44 -29.20 -18.68
C ARG A 128 -4.83 -28.92 -20.06
N ARG A 129 -4.64 -27.64 -20.44
CA ARG A 129 -3.99 -27.26 -21.71
C ARG A 129 -2.46 -27.30 -21.64
N LEU A 130 -1.85 -27.03 -20.48
CA LEU A 130 -0.39 -27.16 -20.29
C LEU A 130 0.07 -28.63 -20.22
N GLY A 131 -0.76 -29.54 -19.72
CA GLY A 131 -0.52 -30.99 -19.82
C GLY A 131 -0.55 -31.53 -21.26
N SER A 132 -1.19 -30.82 -22.19
CA SER A 132 -1.33 -31.23 -23.61
C SER A 132 -0.20 -30.73 -24.52
N LEU A 133 0.67 -29.83 -24.05
CA LEU A 133 1.80 -29.29 -24.82
C LEU A 133 3.11 -30.07 -24.61
N HIS A 134 3.08 -31.16 -23.84
CA HIS A 134 4.23 -31.99 -23.48
C HIS A 134 4.73 -32.94 -24.58
N GLY A 135 4.44 -32.66 -25.85
CA GLY A 135 4.83 -33.54 -26.95
C GLY A 135 5.31 -32.75 -28.15
N LYS A 136 6.60 -32.93 -28.49
CA LYS A 136 7.29 -32.64 -29.77
C LYS A 136 8.37 -31.54 -29.70
N PHE A 137 9.42 -31.77 -28.91
CA PHE A 137 10.76 -31.49 -29.42
C PHE A 137 11.08 -32.57 -30.45
N VAL A 138 10.93 -32.28 -31.73
CA VAL A 138 11.45 -33.13 -32.81
C VAL A 138 12.82 -32.57 -33.17
N LEU A 139 13.87 -33.12 -32.54
CA LEU A 139 15.21 -33.01 -33.12
C LEU A 139 15.15 -33.68 -34.49
N LYS A 140 15.41 -32.91 -35.56
CA LYS A 140 15.52 -33.48 -36.91
C LYS A 140 16.85 -34.24 -36.99
N GLY A 141 16.80 -35.54 -36.68
CA GLY A 141 17.95 -36.42 -36.58
C GLY A 141 18.04 -37.03 -35.17
N GLN A 142 18.48 -38.29 -35.07
CA GLN A 142 18.83 -38.86 -33.76
C GLN A 142 20.13 -38.17 -33.31
N PRO A 143 20.13 -37.43 -32.18
CA PRO A 143 21.33 -36.82 -31.67
C PRO A 143 22.35 -37.91 -31.34
N THR A 144 23.60 -37.67 -31.70
CA THR A 144 24.69 -38.57 -31.33
C THR A 144 24.88 -38.58 -29.79
N PRO A 145 25.42 -39.64 -29.19
CA PRO A 145 25.68 -39.67 -27.74
C PRO A 145 26.52 -38.49 -27.23
N ALA A 146 27.46 -38.00 -28.06
CA ALA A 146 28.28 -36.82 -27.74
C ALA A 146 27.46 -35.53 -27.71
N GLU A 147 26.60 -35.29 -28.71
CA GLU A 147 25.69 -34.14 -28.72
C GLU A 147 24.71 -34.19 -27.54
N LEU A 148 24.24 -35.38 -27.19
CA LEU A 148 23.32 -35.56 -26.06
C LEU A 148 24.03 -35.31 -24.72
N GLN A 149 25.30 -35.70 -24.59
CA GLN A 149 26.16 -35.36 -23.45
C GLN A 149 26.33 -33.85 -23.32
N ASP A 150 26.68 -33.15 -24.41
CA ASP A 150 26.87 -31.69 -24.40
C ASP A 150 25.58 -30.97 -24.06
N LEU A 151 24.45 -31.40 -24.64
CA LEU A 151 23.13 -30.86 -24.31
C LEU A 151 22.76 -31.07 -22.85
N LEU A 152 23.08 -32.24 -22.28
CA LEU A 152 22.83 -32.52 -20.86
C LEU A 152 23.71 -31.64 -19.96
N LEU A 153 25.00 -31.49 -20.29
CA LEU A 153 25.93 -30.62 -19.55
C LEU A 153 25.49 -29.16 -19.58
N ILE A 154 25.03 -28.67 -20.74
CA ILE A 154 24.48 -27.32 -20.87
C ILE A 154 23.19 -27.21 -20.04
N ALA A 155 22.26 -28.16 -20.19
CA ALA A 155 20.95 -28.10 -19.54
C ALA A 155 21.02 -28.20 -18.02
N VAL A 156 21.95 -29.00 -17.47
CA VAL A 156 22.18 -29.11 -16.02
C VAL A 156 22.73 -27.78 -15.44
N ASN A 157 23.41 -26.98 -16.27
CA ASN A 157 23.94 -25.65 -15.89
C ASN A 157 22.92 -24.50 -16.05
N LEU A 158 21.76 -24.73 -16.65
CA LEU A 158 20.68 -23.73 -16.75
C LEU A 158 20.00 -23.52 -15.40
N ARG A 159 19.36 -22.37 -15.18
CA ARG A 159 18.62 -22.09 -13.92
C ARG A 159 17.35 -22.94 -13.80
N ASN A 160 16.77 -23.33 -14.93
CA ASN A 160 15.57 -24.16 -14.99
C ASN A 160 15.96 -25.62 -15.26
N PRO A 161 15.59 -26.59 -14.40
CA PRO A 161 15.93 -28.00 -14.59
C PRO A 161 15.07 -28.72 -15.64
N HIS A 162 13.98 -28.11 -16.12
CA HIS A 162 13.05 -28.77 -17.07
C HIS A 162 13.70 -29.24 -18.38
N PRO A 163 14.58 -28.47 -19.05
CA PRO A 163 15.26 -28.92 -20.26
C PRO A 163 16.11 -30.18 -20.01
N ALA A 164 16.82 -30.23 -18.88
CA ALA A 164 17.62 -31.40 -18.52
C ALA A 164 16.73 -32.63 -18.25
N ALA A 165 15.59 -32.45 -17.57
CA ALA A 165 14.63 -33.53 -17.36
C ALA A 165 14.08 -34.10 -18.67
N HIS A 166 13.77 -33.25 -19.66
CA HIS A 166 13.34 -33.70 -20.99
C HIS A 166 14.44 -34.42 -21.77
N ILE A 167 15.70 -33.96 -21.68
CA ILE A 167 16.84 -34.63 -22.30
C ILE A 167 17.05 -36.01 -21.67
N ILE A 168 16.97 -36.13 -20.35
CA ILE A 168 17.08 -37.44 -19.66
C ILE A 168 15.91 -38.35 -20.01
N GLU A 169 14.69 -37.82 -20.13
CA GLU A 169 13.55 -38.65 -20.52
C GLU A 169 13.65 -39.11 -21.98
N TYR A 170 14.15 -38.26 -22.88
CA TYR A 170 14.48 -38.64 -24.25
C TYR A 170 15.56 -39.73 -24.26
N ASP A 171 16.65 -39.53 -23.50
CA ASP A 171 17.72 -40.49 -23.35
C ASP A 171 17.23 -41.85 -22.83
N LYS A 172 16.36 -41.84 -21.83
CA LYS A 172 15.72 -43.02 -21.27
C LYS A 172 14.86 -43.76 -22.30
N ARG A 173 14.09 -43.03 -23.11
CA ARG A 173 13.24 -43.62 -24.16
C ARG A 173 14.04 -44.23 -25.29
N HIS A 174 15.18 -43.64 -25.63
CA HIS A 174 16.02 -44.06 -26.76
C HIS A 174 17.24 -44.91 -26.36
N LYS A 175 17.48 -45.11 -25.05
CA LYS A 175 18.57 -45.91 -24.48
C LYS A 175 19.96 -45.51 -25.01
N LEU A 176 20.28 -44.21 -25.06
CA LEU A 176 21.45 -43.70 -25.77
C LEU A 176 22.70 -43.51 -24.90
N LEU A 177 22.66 -42.65 -23.88
CA LEU A 177 23.83 -42.23 -23.11
C LEU A 177 23.81 -42.83 -21.69
N LEU A 178 22.79 -42.51 -20.89
CA LEU A 178 22.69 -42.92 -19.47
C LEU A 178 22.01 -44.29 -19.31
N TYR A 179 21.30 -44.75 -20.34
CA TYR A 179 20.47 -45.97 -20.34
C TYR A 179 20.93 -47.02 -21.37
N THR A 180 22.20 -46.97 -21.78
CA THR A 180 22.78 -48.05 -22.58
C THR A 180 22.88 -49.32 -21.73
N ASN A 181 21.97 -50.25 -21.97
CA ASN A 181 22.13 -51.60 -21.45
C ASN A 181 23.33 -52.20 -22.16
N SER A 182 24.45 -52.34 -21.46
CA SER A 182 25.53 -53.25 -21.87
C SER A 182 25.02 -54.69 -21.74
N GLU A 183 24.08 -55.09 -22.60
CA GLU A 183 23.76 -56.48 -22.82
C GLU A 183 24.97 -57.10 -23.54
N SER A 184 25.90 -57.62 -22.74
CA SER A 184 26.89 -58.56 -23.24
C SER A 184 26.11 -59.72 -23.87
N GLN A 185 26.06 -59.79 -25.20
CA GLN A 185 25.50 -60.94 -25.90
C GLN A 185 26.12 -62.21 -25.29
N PRO A 186 25.31 -63.20 -24.87
CA PRO A 186 25.85 -64.45 -24.39
C PRO A 186 26.67 -65.07 -25.53
N LYS A 187 27.98 -65.20 -25.32
CA LYS A 187 28.88 -65.89 -26.24
C LYS A 187 28.36 -67.31 -26.43
N GLY A 188 27.73 -67.56 -27.58
CA GLY A 188 27.37 -68.90 -28.00
C GLY A 188 28.62 -69.78 -28.03
N SER A 189 28.63 -70.78 -27.17
CA SER A 189 29.64 -71.84 -27.11
C SER A 189 29.58 -72.69 -28.38
N GLY A 190 30.43 -72.38 -29.35
CA GLY A 190 30.76 -73.22 -30.50
C GLY A 190 32.23 -73.63 -30.43
N ALA A 191 32.48 -74.90 -30.20
CA ALA A 191 33.80 -75.51 -30.22
C ALA A 191 34.39 -75.53 -31.65
N GLY A 192 35.70 -75.28 -31.80
CA GLY A 192 36.41 -75.61 -33.04
C GLY A 192 37.64 -74.77 -33.40
N SER A 193 38.79 -75.19 -32.87
CA SER A 193 40.13 -75.26 -33.49
C SER A 193 40.68 -74.14 -34.40
N GLY A 194 41.80 -73.55 -33.96
CA GLY A 194 42.99 -73.35 -34.80
C GLY A 194 43.19 -71.96 -35.43
N GLY A 195 44.27 -71.28 -35.02
CA GLY A 195 44.90 -70.23 -35.84
C GLY A 195 45.27 -68.96 -35.09
N SER A 196 46.56 -68.86 -34.76
CA SER A 196 47.23 -67.69 -34.20
C SER A 196 47.12 -66.44 -35.09
N SER A 197 46.84 -65.27 -34.52
CA SER A 197 47.67 -64.06 -34.66
C SER A 197 47.08 -62.87 -33.90
N SER A 198 48.01 -62.14 -33.30
CA SER A 198 47.93 -60.94 -32.49
C SER A 198 47.26 -59.74 -33.18
N SER A 199 46.31 -59.10 -32.49
CA SER A 199 46.18 -57.63 -32.51
C SER A 199 45.40 -57.17 -31.27
N SER A 200 46.13 -56.64 -30.30
CA SER A 200 45.60 -55.95 -29.13
C SER A 200 45.18 -54.53 -29.53
N SER A 201 43.90 -54.33 -29.82
CA SER A 201 43.29 -52.99 -29.93
C SER A 201 42.48 -52.70 -28.67
N SER A 202 42.99 -51.72 -27.92
CA SER A 202 42.46 -51.13 -26.70
C SER A 202 40.99 -50.71 -26.82
N SER A 203 40.11 -51.39 -26.07
CA SER A 203 38.71 -51.03 -25.87
C SER A 203 38.58 -50.27 -24.54
N SER A 204 38.84 -48.96 -24.58
CA SER A 204 38.83 -48.05 -23.42
C SER A 204 37.63 -47.08 -23.41
N SER A 205 36.53 -47.43 -24.08
CA SER A 205 35.40 -46.50 -24.33
C SER A 205 34.34 -46.46 -23.21
N SER A 206 34.40 -47.33 -22.20
CA SER A 206 33.39 -47.42 -21.14
C SER A 206 33.59 -46.48 -19.95
N SER A 207 34.75 -45.83 -19.80
CA SER A 207 35.00 -44.89 -18.70
C SER A 207 34.32 -43.52 -18.89
N SER A 208 34.03 -43.12 -20.13
CA SER A 208 33.53 -41.78 -20.44
C SER A 208 32.13 -41.48 -19.87
N SER A 209 31.19 -42.42 -19.95
CA SER A 209 29.80 -42.17 -19.53
C SER A 209 29.65 -42.02 -18.02
N SER A 210 30.44 -42.77 -17.24
CA SER A 210 30.40 -42.72 -15.77
C SER A 210 30.80 -41.34 -15.23
N HIS A 211 31.87 -40.73 -15.76
CA HIS A 211 32.31 -39.39 -15.37
C HIS A 211 31.31 -38.30 -15.75
N VAL A 212 30.62 -38.45 -16.88
CA VAL A 212 29.56 -37.52 -17.30
C VAL A 212 28.39 -37.58 -16.33
N VAL A 213 27.99 -38.78 -15.92
CA VAL A 213 26.90 -38.96 -14.95
C VAL A 213 27.30 -38.38 -13.59
N GLU A 214 28.51 -38.67 -13.11
CA GLU A 214 29.04 -38.12 -11.86
C GLU A 214 29.06 -36.58 -11.89
N HIS A 215 29.55 -35.99 -12.98
CA HIS A 215 29.57 -34.55 -13.16
C HIS A 215 28.16 -33.95 -13.22
N CYS A 216 27.23 -34.59 -13.95
CA CYS A 216 25.84 -34.12 -14.04
C CYS A 216 25.10 -34.23 -12.70
N VAL A 217 25.29 -35.31 -11.95
CA VAL A 217 24.72 -35.48 -10.61
C VAL A 217 25.28 -34.42 -9.66
N THR A 218 26.60 -34.25 -9.63
CA THR A 218 27.27 -33.27 -8.77
C THR A 218 26.81 -31.86 -9.11
N THR A 219 26.80 -31.50 -10.40
CA THR A 219 26.36 -30.18 -10.85
C THR A 219 24.88 -29.95 -10.56
N ALA A 220 24.03 -30.96 -10.75
CA ALA A 220 22.61 -30.87 -10.39
C ALA A 220 22.42 -30.65 -8.88
N LEU A 221 23.18 -31.33 -8.02
CA LEU A 221 23.11 -31.14 -6.56
C LEU A 221 23.63 -29.76 -6.14
N VAL A 222 24.77 -29.32 -6.69
CA VAL A 222 25.36 -27.99 -6.41
C VAL A 222 24.42 -26.87 -6.86
N ARG A 223 23.69 -27.05 -7.97
CA ARG A 223 22.69 -26.09 -8.46
C ARG A 223 21.33 -26.21 -7.78
N GLY A 224 21.15 -27.12 -6.82
CA GLY A 224 19.88 -27.31 -6.11
C GLY A 224 18.80 -28.04 -6.92
N HIS A 225 19.15 -28.71 -8.02
CA HIS A 225 18.22 -29.48 -8.84
C HIS A 225 18.03 -30.90 -8.28
N TRP A 226 17.53 -31.04 -7.05
CA TRP A 226 17.46 -32.32 -6.33
C TRP A 226 16.68 -33.41 -7.06
N ARG A 227 15.56 -33.05 -7.71
CA ARG A 227 14.77 -33.99 -8.51
C ARG A 227 15.55 -34.49 -9.73
N LEU A 228 16.31 -33.61 -10.38
CA LEU A 228 17.18 -33.95 -11.49
C LEU A 228 18.33 -34.84 -11.03
N GLY A 229 18.97 -34.49 -9.91
CA GLY A 229 20.00 -35.30 -9.27
C GLY A 229 19.49 -36.69 -8.90
N ALA A 230 18.28 -36.82 -8.37
CA ALA A 230 17.65 -38.11 -8.05
C ALA A 230 17.37 -38.95 -9.30
N VAL A 231 16.86 -38.33 -10.38
CA VAL A 231 16.62 -39.01 -11.66
C VAL A 231 17.94 -39.46 -12.31
N LEU A 232 18.97 -38.60 -12.29
CA LEU A 232 20.31 -38.93 -12.78
C LEU A 232 20.94 -40.06 -11.94
N ALA A 233 20.84 -39.99 -10.62
CA ALA A 233 21.35 -41.02 -9.70
C ALA A 233 20.60 -42.37 -9.81
N ALA A 234 19.37 -42.36 -10.32
CA ALA A 234 18.60 -43.57 -10.60
C ALA A 234 18.97 -44.24 -11.95
N SER A 235 19.71 -43.55 -12.83
CA SER A 235 20.08 -44.07 -14.15
C SER A 235 21.03 -45.29 -14.06
N PRO A 236 20.96 -46.25 -15.00
CA PRO A 236 21.85 -47.41 -15.03
C PRO A 236 23.34 -47.03 -15.03
N ALA A 237 23.72 -45.98 -15.76
CA ALA A 237 25.09 -45.47 -15.77
C ALA A 237 25.52 -44.95 -14.39
N ALA A 238 24.62 -44.30 -13.63
CA ALA A 238 24.90 -43.94 -12.23
C ALA A 238 25.01 -45.16 -11.31
N GLN A 239 24.38 -46.28 -11.68
CA GLN A 239 24.47 -47.51 -10.91
C GLN A 239 25.83 -48.21 -11.02
N GLN A 240 26.63 -47.85 -12.02
CA GLN A 240 27.97 -48.37 -12.22
C GLN A 240 29.05 -47.62 -11.41
N LEU A 241 28.71 -46.49 -10.77
CA LEU A 241 29.65 -45.63 -10.02
C LEU A 241 30.11 -46.18 -8.64
N GLY A 242 29.85 -47.45 -8.31
CA GLY A 242 30.39 -48.09 -7.10
C GLY A 242 30.05 -47.37 -5.78
N GLU A 243 30.89 -47.47 -4.73
CA GLU A 243 30.61 -46.92 -3.38
C GLU A 243 30.30 -45.41 -3.33
N GLN A 244 30.68 -44.62 -4.35
CA GLN A 244 30.25 -43.22 -4.49
C GLN A 244 28.72 -43.07 -4.67
N GLN A 245 28.03 -44.14 -5.08
CA GLN A 245 26.57 -44.26 -5.13
C GLN A 245 25.91 -44.15 -3.74
N GLN A 246 26.66 -44.40 -2.65
CA GLN A 246 26.17 -44.22 -1.28
C GLN A 246 26.04 -42.74 -0.90
N LEU A 247 26.86 -41.84 -1.47
CA LEU A 247 26.79 -40.39 -1.24
C LEU A 247 25.59 -39.73 -1.93
N CYS A 248 25.19 -40.24 -3.11
CA CYS A 248 24.07 -39.69 -3.90
C CYS A 248 22.71 -40.28 -3.54
N ARG A 249 22.66 -41.47 -2.92
CA ARG A 249 21.46 -41.94 -2.23
C ARG A 249 21.46 -41.28 -0.84
N LEU A 250 20.35 -40.66 -0.47
CA LEU A 250 20.12 -40.01 0.82
C LEU A 250 20.44 -40.82 2.12
N PRO A 251 20.73 -42.15 2.14
CA PRO A 251 21.25 -42.79 3.35
C PRO A 251 22.62 -42.28 3.82
N ALA A 252 23.47 -41.66 2.98
CA ALA A 252 24.73 -41.08 3.46
C ALA A 252 24.53 -39.90 4.42
N ALA A 253 23.41 -39.17 4.33
CA ALA A 253 23.09 -38.13 5.31
C ALA A 253 22.84 -38.70 6.72
N GLN A 254 22.51 -39.99 6.84
CA GLN A 254 22.42 -40.66 8.15
C GLN A 254 23.79 -41.03 8.73
N ARG A 255 24.86 -41.01 7.93
CA ARG A 255 26.23 -41.39 8.32
C ARG A 255 27.21 -40.22 8.35
N LEU A 256 26.82 -39.04 7.89
CA LEU A 256 27.66 -37.85 8.03
C LEU A 256 27.87 -37.56 9.53
N PRO A 257 29.11 -37.33 9.98
CA PRO A 257 29.33 -36.82 11.32
C PRO A 257 28.54 -35.53 11.48
N TRP A 258 27.79 -35.42 12.58
CA TRP A 258 26.78 -34.38 12.79
C TRP A 258 27.31 -32.95 12.56
N GLN A 259 28.59 -32.70 12.79
CA GLN A 259 29.28 -31.43 12.52
C GLN A 259 29.19 -31.03 11.04
N GLN A 260 29.44 -31.98 10.13
CA GLN A 260 29.35 -31.74 8.69
C GLN A 260 27.91 -31.56 8.23
N LEU A 261 26.96 -32.28 8.84
CA LEU A 261 25.54 -32.11 8.54
C LEU A 261 25.05 -30.71 8.97
N ALA A 262 25.49 -30.21 10.13
CA ALA A 262 25.20 -28.85 10.58
C ALA A 262 25.81 -27.79 9.65
N GLU A 263 27.06 -27.96 9.21
CA GLU A 263 27.70 -27.05 8.25
C GLU A 263 26.99 -27.04 6.90
N VAL A 264 26.64 -28.23 6.36
CA VAL A 264 25.88 -28.35 5.12
C VAL A 264 24.52 -27.69 5.25
N LEU A 265 23.82 -27.88 6.37
CA LEU A 265 22.55 -27.20 6.66
C LEU A 265 22.69 -25.68 6.66
N LEU A 266 23.74 -25.18 7.31
CA LEU A 266 24.01 -23.75 7.36
C LEU A 266 24.45 -23.21 6.00
N LEU A 267 25.09 -23.98 5.14
CA LEU A 267 25.47 -23.59 3.77
C LEU A 267 24.27 -23.60 2.81
N VAL A 268 23.36 -24.57 2.94
CA VAL A 268 22.22 -24.75 2.05
C VAL A 268 21.13 -23.70 2.27
N LEU A 269 21.06 -23.08 3.45
CA LEU A 269 20.13 -21.97 3.73
C LEU A 269 20.77 -20.64 3.23
N PRO A 270 20.34 -20.11 2.05
CA PRO A 270 20.94 -18.92 1.45
C PRO A 270 20.83 -17.71 2.38
N ALA A 271 21.85 -16.85 2.35
CA ALA A 271 21.86 -15.58 3.09
C ALA A 271 20.87 -14.54 2.53
N ARG A 272 20.33 -14.77 1.32
CA ARG A 272 19.46 -13.84 0.59
C ARG A 272 18.04 -14.40 0.50
N PRO A 273 16.98 -13.57 0.60
CA PRO A 273 15.61 -14.02 0.43
C PRO A 273 15.42 -14.67 -0.96
N PRO A 274 15.06 -15.96 -1.03
CA PRO A 274 14.93 -16.71 -2.28
C PRO A 274 13.64 -16.34 -3.04
N GLU A 275 13.64 -16.57 -4.37
CA GLU A 275 12.44 -16.48 -5.19
C GLU A 275 11.38 -17.51 -4.73
N LEU A 276 10.09 -17.29 -5.02
CA LEU A 276 8.98 -18.12 -4.51
C LEU A 276 9.15 -19.64 -4.74
N TRP A 277 9.76 -20.06 -5.84
CA TRP A 277 10.00 -21.48 -6.14
C TRP A 277 11.21 -22.05 -5.38
N GLU A 278 12.25 -21.24 -5.16
CA GLU A 278 13.40 -21.56 -4.31
C GLU A 278 12.97 -21.69 -2.85
N ARG A 279 12.00 -20.87 -2.39
CA ARG A 279 11.38 -20.99 -1.06
C ARG A 279 10.78 -22.37 -0.82
N GLN A 280 9.96 -22.86 -1.75
CA GLN A 280 9.30 -24.15 -1.59
C GLN A 280 10.31 -25.31 -1.56
N GLN A 281 11.37 -25.24 -2.38
CA GLN A 281 12.43 -26.24 -2.36
C GLN A 281 13.24 -26.19 -1.06
N GLN A 282 13.54 -24.99 -0.56
CA GLN A 282 14.22 -24.79 0.71
C GLN A 282 13.38 -25.29 1.88
N GLU A 283 12.06 -25.08 1.86
CA GLU A 283 11.14 -25.65 2.85
C GLU A 283 11.11 -27.17 2.78
N GLU A 284 11.02 -27.78 1.58
CA GLU A 284 11.05 -29.24 1.42
C GLU A 284 12.39 -29.84 1.90
N LEU A 285 13.51 -29.22 1.54
CA LEU A 285 14.84 -29.62 2.00
C LEU A 285 14.96 -29.53 3.51
N THR A 286 14.58 -28.38 4.07
CA THR A 286 14.69 -28.17 5.51
C THR A 286 13.76 -29.13 6.24
N ALA A 287 12.56 -29.39 5.71
CA ALA A 287 11.64 -30.38 6.23
C ALA A 287 12.18 -31.82 6.14
N MET A 288 12.92 -32.18 5.09
CA MET A 288 13.58 -33.48 4.98
C MET A 288 14.73 -33.61 5.99
N LEU A 289 15.51 -32.54 6.14
CA LEU A 289 16.66 -32.52 7.04
C LEU A 289 16.24 -32.56 8.51
N VAL A 290 15.18 -31.83 8.87
CA VAL A 290 14.51 -31.88 10.17
C VAL A 290 13.91 -33.27 10.47
N ARG A 291 13.70 -34.12 9.47
CA ARG A 291 13.24 -35.50 9.68
C ARG A 291 14.37 -36.49 9.98
N LEU A 292 15.63 -36.11 9.80
CA LEU A 292 16.74 -37.02 10.05
C LEU A 292 16.94 -37.24 11.56
N PRO A 293 17.19 -38.48 12.02
CA PRO A 293 17.45 -38.75 13.43
C PRO A 293 18.65 -37.97 13.98
N ALA A 294 19.66 -37.75 13.13
CA ALA A 294 20.86 -36.98 13.48
C ALA A 294 20.56 -35.51 13.82
N ALA A 295 19.45 -34.96 13.32
CA ALA A 295 19.06 -33.60 13.67
C ALA A 295 18.65 -33.50 15.16
N VAL A 296 18.20 -34.61 15.78
CA VAL A 296 17.93 -34.69 17.23
C VAL A 296 19.21 -34.63 18.06
N GLN A 297 20.39 -34.66 17.43
CA GLN A 297 21.67 -34.54 18.14
C GLN A 297 22.38 -33.23 17.82
N LEU A 298 21.67 -32.25 17.22
CA LEU A 298 22.25 -30.94 16.95
C LEU A 298 22.59 -30.26 18.28
N PRO A 299 23.82 -29.78 18.49
CA PRO A 299 24.11 -28.99 19.67
C PRO A 299 23.21 -27.74 19.72
N PRO A 300 22.83 -27.25 20.91
CA PRO A 300 21.87 -26.17 21.08
C PRO A 300 22.16 -24.94 20.21
N GLY A 301 23.42 -24.50 20.18
CA GLY A 301 23.83 -23.35 19.35
C GLY A 301 23.68 -23.58 17.84
N ALA A 302 23.79 -24.82 17.34
CA ALA A 302 23.53 -25.13 15.94
C ALA A 302 22.03 -25.19 15.64
N ALA A 303 21.23 -25.74 16.56
CA ALA A 303 19.77 -25.73 16.47
C ALA A 303 19.23 -24.28 16.45
N CYS A 304 19.71 -23.41 17.32
CA CYS A 304 19.38 -21.98 17.35
C CYS A 304 19.77 -21.27 16.03
N LYS A 305 20.97 -21.52 15.48
CA LYS A 305 21.37 -20.97 14.18
C LYS A 305 20.51 -21.46 13.01
N LEU A 306 20.06 -22.71 13.05
CA LEU A 306 19.15 -23.25 12.03
C LEU A 306 17.77 -22.60 12.13
N LEU A 307 17.23 -22.49 13.34
CA LEU A 307 15.93 -21.88 13.62
C LEU A 307 15.91 -20.38 13.28
N SER A 308 16.95 -19.63 13.62
CA SER A 308 17.09 -18.22 13.23
C SER A 308 17.10 -18.00 11.72
N LYS A 309 17.70 -18.92 10.95
CA LYS A 309 17.63 -18.88 9.49
C LYS A 309 16.23 -19.22 8.97
N LEU A 310 15.52 -20.13 9.64
CA LEU A 310 14.14 -20.46 9.32
C LEU A 310 13.17 -19.30 9.57
N LEU A 311 13.40 -18.49 10.62
CA LEU A 311 12.63 -17.28 10.91
C LEU A 311 12.74 -16.20 9.83
N ARG A 312 13.84 -16.16 9.08
CA ARG A 312 14.02 -15.20 7.97
C ARG A 312 13.24 -15.58 6.71
N GLY A 313 12.83 -16.84 6.59
CA GLY A 313 11.89 -17.25 5.56
C GLY A 313 10.47 -17.19 6.10
N ASP A 314 9.49 -16.82 5.28
CA ASP A 314 8.06 -17.01 5.56
C ASP A 314 7.76 -18.52 5.63
N SER A 315 8.29 -19.17 6.67
CA SER A 315 8.27 -20.61 6.81
C SER A 315 6.89 -21.05 7.27
N SER A 316 6.34 -22.03 6.56
CA SER A 316 5.04 -22.60 6.88
C SER A 316 5.03 -23.15 8.31
N PHE A 317 3.92 -22.94 9.01
CA PHE A 317 3.65 -23.44 10.36
C PHE A 317 3.90 -24.96 10.54
N ASN A 318 3.75 -25.72 9.45
CA ASN A 318 4.03 -27.16 9.42
C ASN A 318 5.51 -27.49 9.65
N LEU A 319 6.42 -26.59 9.30
CA LEU A 319 7.84 -26.76 9.51
C LEU A 319 8.19 -26.58 11.00
N TRP A 320 7.60 -25.58 11.66
CA TRP A 320 7.75 -25.33 13.10
C TRP A 320 7.34 -26.55 13.95
N ARG A 321 6.18 -27.17 13.66
CA ARG A 321 5.78 -28.42 14.34
C ARG A 321 6.78 -29.56 14.19
N ARG A 322 7.50 -29.63 13.07
CA ARG A 322 8.50 -30.69 12.84
C ARG A 322 9.80 -30.42 13.59
N VAL A 323 10.11 -29.15 13.85
CA VAL A 323 11.31 -28.73 14.57
C VAL A 323 11.17 -28.87 16.10
N GLN A 324 9.96 -29.18 16.61
CA GLN A 324 9.71 -29.40 18.05
C GLN A 324 10.75 -30.29 18.73
N ARG A 325 11.18 -31.37 18.07
CA ARG A 325 12.17 -32.30 18.64
C ARG A 325 13.56 -31.70 18.92
N PHE A 326 13.92 -30.59 18.27
CA PHE A 326 15.19 -29.88 18.52
C PHE A 326 14.98 -28.69 19.44
N ALA A 327 13.76 -28.19 19.49
CA ALA A 327 13.40 -27.06 20.32
C ALA A 327 13.52 -27.41 21.82
N ASP A 328 13.29 -28.67 22.18
CA ASP A 328 13.47 -29.20 23.55
C ASP A 328 14.92 -29.12 24.07
N GLN A 329 15.90 -28.87 23.18
CA GLN A 329 17.33 -28.74 23.55
C GLN A 329 17.79 -27.30 23.70
N LEU A 330 16.94 -26.33 23.35
CA LEU A 330 17.28 -24.93 23.44
C LEU A 330 17.35 -24.50 24.89
N THR A 331 18.29 -23.63 25.20
CA THR A 331 18.34 -22.93 26.48
C THR A 331 17.38 -21.74 26.49
N GLY A 332 16.96 -21.27 27.67
CA GLY A 332 16.10 -20.07 27.78
C GLY A 332 16.65 -18.85 27.03
N ALA A 333 17.97 -18.61 27.12
CA ALA A 333 18.63 -17.52 26.40
C ALA A 333 18.53 -17.67 24.86
N GLU A 334 18.64 -18.88 24.33
CA GLU A 334 18.49 -19.14 22.89
C GLU A 334 17.03 -19.00 22.43
N VAL A 335 16.07 -19.48 23.24
CA VAL A 335 14.64 -19.28 22.98
C VAL A 335 14.31 -17.79 22.94
N LEU A 336 14.80 -17.01 23.90
CA LEU A 336 14.61 -15.55 23.93
C LEU A 336 15.23 -14.87 22.70
N GLN A 337 16.42 -15.29 22.27
CA GLN A 337 17.05 -14.76 21.06
C GLN A 337 16.19 -15.05 19.81
N LEU A 338 15.65 -16.27 19.70
CA LEU A 338 14.76 -16.66 18.60
C LEU A 338 13.43 -15.91 18.66
N LEU A 339 12.86 -15.72 19.86
CA LEU A 339 11.63 -14.94 20.06
C LEU A 339 11.81 -13.50 19.59
N ARG A 340 12.91 -12.83 19.96
CA ARG A 340 13.25 -11.48 19.48
C ARG A 340 13.34 -11.42 17.96
N GLN A 341 13.96 -12.41 17.33
CA GLN A 341 14.06 -12.48 15.87
C GLN A 341 12.71 -12.77 15.20
N ALA A 342 11.89 -13.66 15.79
CA ALA A 342 10.55 -13.97 15.31
C ALA A 342 9.64 -12.75 15.40
N ALA A 343 9.75 -12.00 16.49
CA ALA A 343 9.03 -10.75 16.71
C ALA A 343 9.43 -9.67 15.69
N ALA A 344 10.73 -9.46 15.49
CA ALA A 344 11.25 -8.53 14.48
C ALA A 344 10.88 -8.93 13.04
N ALA A 345 10.64 -10.23 12.79
CA ALA A 345 10.16 -10.72 11.51
C ALA A 345 8.62 -10.67 11.37
N GLY A 346 7.88 -10.32 12.43
CA GLY A 346 6.40 -10.36 12.44
C GLY A 346 5.82 -11.78 12.32
N CYS A 347 6.58 -12.82 12.68
CA CYS A 347 6.17 -14.21 12.48
C CYS A 347 5.40 -14.76 13.70
N SER A 348 4.13 -14.35 13.84
CA SER A 348 3.22 -14.79 14.92
C SER A 348 3.20 -16.32 15.16
N PRO A 349 3.09 -17.19 14.12
CA PRO A 349 3.09 -18.64 14.34
C PRO A 349 4.39 -19.17 14.95
N ALA A 350 5.53 -18.53 14.67
CA ALA A 350 6.80 -18.90 15.27
C ALA A 350 6.90 -18.39 16.71
N VAL A 351 6.37 -17.19 17.00
CA VAL A 351 6.26 -16.69 18.37
C VAL A 351 5.44 -17.65 19.22
N GLY A 352 4.20 -17.96 18.83
CA GLY A 352 3.34 -18.90 19.58
C GLY A 352 3.94 -20.30 19.74
N PHE A 353 4.74 -20.78 18.77
CA PHE A 353 5.47 -22.03 18.93
C PHE A 353 6.62 -21.90 19.94
N LEU A 354 7.42 -20.85 19.86
CA LEU A 354 8.57 -20.64 20.74
C LEU A 354 8.15 -20.36 22.18
N THR A 355 7.04 -19.65 22.41
CA THR A 355 6.48 -19.42 23.75
C THR A 355 5.93 -20.70 24.39
N SER A 356 5.56 -21.70 23.58
CA SER A 356 5.04 -22.99 24.05
C SER A 356 6.11 -23.98 24.52
N LEU A 357 7.40 -23.65 24.33
CA LEU A 357 8.52 -24.52 24.71
C LEU A 357 8.78 -24.46 26.22
N ASP A 358 9.15 -25.59 26.81
CA ASP A 358 9.49 -25.66 28.25
C ASP A 358 10.65 -24.71 28.60
N ALA A 359 11.66 -24.62 27.74
CA ALA A 359 12.79 -23.70 27.91
C ALA A 359 12.38 -22.22 27.90
N ALA A 360 11.20 -21.87 27.41
CA ALA A 360 10.67 -20.51 27.50
C ALA A 360 10.28 -20.11 28.94
N GLN A 361 10.07 -21.10 29.82
CA GLN A 361 9.82 -20.89 31.25
C GLN A 361 11.11 -20.52 32.00
N ASP A 362 12.28 -20.90 31.46
CA ASP A 362 13.60 -20.65 32.04
C ASP A 362 14.21 -19.29 31.61
N ILE A 363 13.41 -18.40 31.00
CA ILE A 363 13.88 -17.07 30.59
C ILE A 363 13.92 -16.15 31.81
N ASP A 364 15.12 -15.70 32.16
CA ASP A 364 15.40 -14.81 33.32
C ASP A 364 15.84 -13.39 32.92
N ASP A 365 16.17 -13.15 31.65
CA ASP A 365 16.55 -11.83 31.12
C ASP A 365 15.32 -10.93 30.92
N ALA A 366 15.05 -10.05 31.89
CA ALA A 366 13.90 -9.14 31.86
C ALA A 366 14.00 -8.09 30.72
N ASP A 367 15.19 -7.51 30.50
CA ASP A 367 15.44 -6.57 29.39
C ASP A 367 15.32 -7.31 28.04
N GLY A 368 15.80 -8.56 28.04
CA GLY A 368 15.40 -9.67 27.20
C GLY A 368 13.99 -9.58 26.65
N VAL A 369 13.08 -9.91 27.55
CA VAL A 369 11.65 -10.06 27.33
C VAL A 369 11.01 -8.74 26.96
N ALA A 370 11.42 -7.63 27.59
CA ALA A 370 10.92 -6.29 27.25
C ALA A 370 11.19 -5.94 25.79
N ALA A 371 12.42 -6.14 25.30
CA ALA A 371 12.77 -5.88 23.91
C ALA A 371 12.03 -6.81 22.92
N PHE A 372 11.80 -8.07 23.32
CA PHE A 372 10.94 -8.99 22.54
C PHE A 372 9.51 -8.46 22.42
N MET A 373 8.91 -8.04 23.53
CA MET A 373 7.56 -7.49 23.54
C MET A 373 7.46 -6.21 22.70
N GLN A 374 8.41 -5.29 22.82
CA GLN A 374 8.45 -4.07 22.02
C GLN A 374 8.49 -4.36 20.52
N ALA A 375 9.37 -5.28 20.08
CA ALA A 375 9.43 -5.68 18.69
C ALA A 375 8.11 -6.32 18.24
N GLY A 376 7.52 -7.19 19.07
CA GLY A 376 6.25 -7.84 18.75
C GLY A 376 5.11 -6.85 18.55
N LEU A 377 5.00 -5.86 19.43
CA LEU A 377 4.01 -4.78 19.35
C LEU A 377 4.21 -3.91 18.11
N GLN A 378 5.46 -3.52 17.82
CA GLN A 378 5.79 -2.73 16.62
C GLN A 378 5.44 -3.46 15.31
N HIS A 379 5.52 -4.79 15.30
CA HIS A 379 5.19 -5.63 14.15
C HIS A 379 3.76 -6.20 14.17
N GLY A 380 2.91 -5.78 15.11
CA GLY A 380 1.49 -6.15 15.17
C GLY A 380 1.24 -7.62 15.51
N ILE A 381 2.12 -8.25 16.29
CA ILE A 381 1.92 -9.60 16.82
C ILE A 381 0.83 -9.55 17.89
N ASP A 382 -0.08 -10.53 17.91
CA ASP A 382 -1.18 -10.57 18.87
C ASP A 382 -0.61 -10.55 20.30
N SER A 383 -1.00 -9.53 21.06
CA SER A 383 -0.65 -9.38 22.47
C SER A 383 -0.93 -10.63 23.30
N LYS A 384 -1.89 -11.48 22.92
CA LYS A 384 -2.13 -12.76 23.61
C LYS A 384 -0.91 -13.67 23.55
N GLU A 385 -0.30 -13.81 22.37
CA GLU A 385 0.89 -14.64 22.15
C GLU A 385 2.11 -14.05 22.87
N LEU A 386 2.27 -12.72 22.81
CA LEU A 386 3.35 -12.03 23.53
C LEU A 386 3.25 -12.23 25.06
N MET A 387 2.03 -12.38 25.58
CA MET A 387 1.73 -12.50 27.01
C MET A 387 1.71 -13.95 27.54
N GLU A 388 2.02 -14.95 26.72
CA GLU A 388 2.08 -16.35 27.17
C GLU A 388 3.35 -16.68 27.94
N LEU A 389 4.40 -15.86 27.79
CA LEU A 389 5.67 -16.05 28.49
C LEU A 389 5.53 -15.76 29.98
N PRO A 390 5.86 -16.71 30.88
CA PRO A 390 5.80 -16.50 32.33
C PRO A 390 6.67 -15.32 32.79
N ALA A 391 7.81 -15.11 32.13
CA ALA A 391 8.74 -14.01 32.41
C ALA A 391 8.12 -12.62 32.20
N VAL A 392 7.08 -12.50 31.36
CA VAL A 392 6.37 -11.21 31.14
C VAL A 392 5.68 -10.72 32.40
N VAL A 393 5.19 -11.64 33.24
CA VAL A 393 4.55 -11.31 34.51
C VAL A 393 5.56 -10.77 35.52
N GLN A 394 6.84 -11.10 35.36
CA GLN A 394 7.95 -10.73 36.25
C GLN A 394 8.74 -9.50 35.77
N LEU A 395 8.29 -8.82 34.72
CA LEU A 395 8.97 -7.63 34.21
C LEU A 395 9.05 -6.53 35.29
N PRO A 396 10.19 -5.84 35.45
CA PRO A 396 10.31 -4.71 36.36
C PRO A 396 9.53 -3.49 35.83
N ALA A 397 9.13 -2.59 36.73
CA ALA A 397 8.25 -1.44 36.41
C ALA A 397 8.71 -0.62 35.18
N HIS A 398 10.00 -0.26 35.11
CA HIS A 398 10.57 0.50 33.99
C HIS A 398 10.49 -0.26 32.65
N ALA A 399 10.66 -1.59 32.67
CA ALA A 399 10.51 -2.41 31.47
C ALA A 399 9.04 -2.44 31.00
N VAL A 400 8.09 -2.50 31.93
CA VAL A 400 6.66 -2.39 31.63
C VAL A 400 6.31 -1.03 31.05
N ALA A 401 6.85 0.06 31.61
CA ALA A 401 6.68 1.40 31.08
C ALA A 401 7.19 1.50 29.63
N ASN A 402 8.37 0.93 29.36
CA ASN A 402 8.95 0.88 28.00
C ASN A 402 8.11 0.05 27.02
N VAL A 403 7.50 -1.05 27.47
CA VAL A 403 6.59 -1.86 26.65
C VAL A 403 5.27 -1.13 26.39
N LEU A 404 4.71 -0.44 27.41
CA LEU A 404 3.52 0.40 27.25
C LEU A 404 3.76 1.56 26.29
N ALA A 405 4.91 2.23 26.39
CA ALA A 405 5.31 3.29 25.46
C ALA A 405 5.32 2.76 24.02
N ALA A 406 5.89 1.58 23.77
CA ALA A 406 5.89 0.96 22.44
C ALA A 406 4.46 0.61 21.96
N ALA A 407 3.58 0.10 22.83
CA ALA A 407 2.18 -0.18 22.48
C ALA A 407 1.41 1.11 22.13
N ILE A 408 1.66 2.19 22.87
CA ILE A 408 1.12 3.53 22.61
C ILE A 408 1.64 4.07 21.28
N GLU A 409 2.93 3.93 21.01
CA GLU A 409 3.55 4.36 19.76
C GLU A 409 2.98 3.63 18.54
N ALA A 410 2.71 2.33 18.68
CA ALA A 410 2.03 1.51 17.68
C ALA A 410 0.55 1.89 17.50
N GLY A 411 -0.04 2.62 18.45
CA GLY A 411 -1.41 3.12 18.39
C GLY A 411 -2.49 2.08 18.65
N SER A 412 -2.13 0.91 19.20
CA SER A 412 -3.10 -0.16 19.41
C SER A 412 -3.68 -0.19 20.81
N CYS A 413 -4.96 0.16 20.88
CA CYS A 413 -5.73 0.16 22.11
C CYS A 413 -5.89 -1.24 22.72
N ALA A 414 -5.94 -2.28 21.88
CA ALA A 414 -6.09 -3.66 22.32
C ALA A 414 -4.85 -4.13 23.08
N GLU A 415 -3.67 -3.83 22.53
CA GLU A 415 -2.41 -4.19 23.14
C GLU A 415 -2.13 -3.41 24.42
N VAL A 416 -2.40 -2.09 24.44
CA VAL A 416 -2.32 -1.29 25.67
C VAL A 416 -3.18 -1.89 26.79
N ARG A 417 -4.45 -2.24 26.49
CA ARG A 417 -5.34 -2.87 27.48
C ARG A 417 -4.83 -4.24 27.92
N CYS A 418 -4.25 -5.01 27.01
CA CYS A 418 -3.70 -6.33 27.32
C CYS A 418 -2.51 -6.22 28.27
N VAL A 419 -1.58 -5.30 28.00
CA VAL A 419 -0.42 -5.01 28.85
C VAL A 419 -0.85 -4.55 30.24
N CYS A 420 -1.74 -3.57 30.31
CA CYS A 420 -2.22 -3.08 31.61
C CYS A 420 -2.97 -4.15 32.42
N ARG A 421 -3.65 -5.11 31.79
CA ARG A 421 -4.41 -6.15 32.53
C ARG A 421 -3.55 -7.30 33.04
N ARG A 422 -2.47 -7.65 32.34
CA ARG A 422 -1.73 -8.89 32.60
C ARG A 422 -0.44 -8.69 33.38
N VAL A 423 0.16 -7.50 33.31
CA VAL A 423 1.45 -7.26 33.94
C VAL A 423 1.24 -6.65 35.33
N PHE A 424 1.37 -7.46 36.38
CA PHE A 424 1.22 -7.01 37.78
C PHE A 424 2.18 -5.87 38.14
N ALA A 425 3.39 -5.88 37.58
CA ALA A 425 4.36 -4.81 37.79
C ALA A 425 3.94 -3.45 37.19
N ALA A 426 2.88 -3.39 36.39
CA ALA A 426 2.30 -2.13 35.98
C ALA A 426 1.69 -1.34 37.16
N GLN A 427 1.45 -2.00 38.31
CA GLN A 427 1.09 -1.34 39.57
C GLN A 427 2.27 -0.57 40.22
N LEU A 428 3.49 -0.87 39.80
CA LEU A 428 4.73 -0.27 40.33
C LEU A 428 5.25 0.88 39.46
N ILE A 429 4.54 1.24 38.38
CA ILE A 429 4.89 2.40 37.56
C ILE A 429 4.73 3.66 38.41
N ASP A 430 5.77 4.48 38.48
CA ASP A 430 5.73 5.70 39.26
C ASP A 430 4.81 6.77 38.61
N ALA A 431 4.51 7.82 39.37
CA ALA A 431 3.61 8.86 38.90
C ALA A 431 4.18 9.71 37.75
N GLU A 432 5.50 9.76 37.58
CA GLU A 432 6.16 10.54 36.52
C GLU A 432 6.13 9.76 35.19
N GLU A 433 6.48 8.48 35.22
CA GLU A 433 6.39 7.55 34.09
C GLU A 433 4.95 7.41 33.61
N ALA A 434 3.98 7.24 34.53
CA ALA A 434 2.57 7.17 34.18
C ALA A 434 2.08 8.47 33.50
N ALA A 435 2.53 9.64 33.98
CA ALA A 435 2.20 10.92 33.35
C ALA A 435 2.82 11.06 31.96
N SER A 436 4.06 10.60 31.78
CA SER A 436 4.74 10.55 30.47
C SER A 436 3.99 9.66 29.48
N LEU A 437 3.58 8.46 29.89
CA LEU A 437 2.79 7.53 29.07
C LEU A 437 1.42 8.13 28.69
N LEU A 438 0.72 8.76 29.64
CA LEU A 438 -0.54 9.45 29.35
C LEU A 438 -0.35 10.59 28.34
N GLN A 439 0.74 11.36 28.45
CA GLN A 439 1.06 12.42 27.51
C GLN A 439 1.35 11.87 26.10
N GLN A 440 2.11 10.77 26.00
CA GLN A 440 2.35 10.10 24.72
C GLN A 440 1.04 9.56 24.11
N ALA A 441 0.16 9.01 24.93
CA ALA A 441 -1.11 8.45 24.47
C ALA A 441 -2.03 9.52 23.87
N VAL A 442 -2.04 10.73 24.42
CA VAL A 442 -2.77 11.88 23.84
C VAL A 442 -2.26 12.24 22.46
N GLN A 443 -0.94 12.26 22.29
CA GLN A 443 -0.33 12.59 21.00
C GLN A 443 -0.67 11.55 19.94
N LYS A 444 -0.97 10.31 20.35
CA LYS A 444 -1.34 9.21 19.46
C LYS A 444 -2.84 9.12 19.17
N GLY A 445 -3.69 9.61 20.07
CA GLY A 445 -5.13 9.74 19.86
C GLY A 445 -5.97 9.27 21.06
N TYR A 446 -7.25 9.64 21.06
CA TYR A 446 -8.15 9.45 22.19
C TYR A 446 -8.34 8.00 22.61
N ASP A 447 -8.51 7.08 21.65
CA ASP A 447 -8.78 5.69 21.97
C ASP A 447 -7.60 5.04 22.71
N VAL A 448 -6.37 5.41 22.32
CA VAL A 448 -5.13 4.96 22.96
C VAL A 448 -5.04 5.56 24.35
N TRP A 449 -5.32 6.86 24.49
CA TRP A 449 -5.39 7.50 25.79
C TRP A 449 -6.39 6.84 26.73
N LEU A 450 -7.60 6.56 26.26
CA LEU A 450 -8.65 5.93 27.05
C LEU A 450 -8.22 4.52 27.48
N ALA A 451 -7.56 3.77 26.60
CA ALA A 451 -7.00 2.46 26.91
C ALA A 451 -5.91 2.54 27.99
N VAL A 452 -4.97 3.49 27.88
CA VAL A 452 -3.91 3.70 28.88
C VAL A 452 -4.52 4.11 30.22
N ARG A 453 -5.44 5.06 30.22
CA ARG A 453 -6.11 5.55 31.44
C ARG A 453 -6.85 4.45 32.16
N GLU A 454 -7.68 3.69 31.44
CA GLU A 454 -8.46 2.61 32.04
C GLU A 454 -7.55 1.52 32.60
N GLY A 455 -6.47 1.22 31.88
CA GLY A 455 -5.42 0.33 32.37
C GLY A 455 -4.74 0.82 33.64
N LEU A 456 -4.23 2.05 33.64
CA LEU A 456 -3.57 2.65 34.80
C LEU A 456 -4.52 2.80 35.99
N ARG A 457 -5.80 3.12 35.76
CA ARG A 457 -6.81 3.19 36.83
C ARG A 457 -7.05 1.83 37.49
N GLN A 458 -7.06 0.76 36.71
CA GLN A 458 -7.20 -0.61 37.23
C GLN A 458 -5.97 -1.04 38.04
N LEU A 459 -4.80 -0.49 37.73
CA LEU A 459 -3.53 -0.88 38.34
C LEU A 459 -3.17 -0.06 39.59
N ALA A 460 -3.24 1.26 39.53
CA ALA A 460 -2.66 2.16 40.54
C ALA A 460 -3.67 2.67 41.58
N GLY A 461 -4.94 2.25 41.51
CA GLY A 461 -6.01 2.99 42.19
C GLY A 461 -6.07 4.44 41.68
N HIS A 462 -6.78 5.34 42.35
CA HIS A 462 -6.85 6.74 41.93
C HIS A 462 -5.46 7.40 42.02
N MET A 463 -4.69 7.39 40.93
CA MET A 463 -3.45 8.15 40.86
C MET A 463 -3.80 9.64 40.70
N PRO A 464 -3.52 10.50 41.69
CA PRO A 464 -3.84 11.91 41.59
C PRO A 464 -2.86 12.56 40.60
N LEU A 465 -3.34 12.91 39.41
CA LEU A 465 -2.58 13.75 38.50
C LEU A 465 -2.40 15.14 39.15
N THR A 466 -1.16 15.62 39.17
CA THR A 466 -0.89 16.99 39.64
C THR A 466 -1.49 18.02 38.68
N SER A 467 -1.77 19.25 39.16
CA SER A 467 -2.35 20.28 38.28
C SER A 467 -1.43 20.62 37.10
N ALA A 468 -0.12 20.54 37.28
CA ALA A 468 0.86 20.77 36.22
C ALA A 468 0.81 19.70 35.12
N GLN A 469 0.69 18.41 35.51
CA GLN A 469 0.52 17.31 34.56
C GLN A 469 -0.79 17.44 33.79
N LEU A 470 -1.87 17.83 34.48
CA LEU A 470 -3.19 18.03 33.89
C LEU A 470 -3.20 19.20 32.89
N GLN A 471 -2.48 20.29 33.18
CA GLN A 471 -2.30 21.40 32.25
C GLN A 471 -1.44 21.03 31.03
N SER A 472 -0.34 20.31 31.23
CA SER A 472 0.50 19.79 30.13
C SER A 472 -0.33 18.89 29.21
N PHE A 473 -1.12 18.02 29.82
CA PHE A 473 -2.02 17.10 29.14
C PHE A 473 -3.08 17.83 28.29
N LEU A 474 -3.77 18.81 28.87
CA LEU A 474 -4.73 19.65 28.15
C LEU A 474 -4.10 20.36 26.95
N ARG A 475 -2.90 20.93 27.14
CA ARG A 475 -2.17 21.58 26.05
C ARG A 475 -1.84 20.59 24.94
N SER A 476 -1.35 19.39 25.27
CA SER A 476 -1.08 18.35 24.28
C SER A 476 -2.35 17.89 23.54
N ALA A 477 -3.49 17.75 24.24
CA ALA A 477 -4.76 17.35 23.62
C ALA A 477 -5.29 18.41 22.64
N VAL A 478 -5.17 19.70 22.99
CA VAL A 478 -5.50 20.82 22.09
C VAL A 478 -4.60 20.81 20.86
N THR A 479 -3.29 20.60 21.04
CA THR A 479 -2.36 20.56 19.88
C THR A 479 -2.57 19.33 18.98
N ALA A 480 -3.07 18.22 19.54
CA ALA A 480 -3.35 17.01 18.77
C ALA A 480 -4.65 17.10 17.94
N GLY A 481 -5.51 18.10 18.21
CA GLY A 481 -6.76 18.30 17.47
C GLY A 481 -7.86 17.27 17.77
N ASP A 482 -7.71 16.47 18.83
CA ASP A 482 -8.66 15.42 19.18
C ASP A 482 -9.82 15.96 20.05
N SER A 483 -10.87 16.44 19.37
CA SER A 483 -12.05 17.05 20.02
C SER A 483 -12.83 16.06 20.89
N THR A 484 -12.90 14.79 20.50
CA THR A 484 -13.48 13.71 21.31
C THR A 484 -12.69 13.51 22.59
N GLY A 485 -11.35 13.58 22.50
CA GLY A 485 -10.49 13.47 23.66
C GLY A 485 -10.57 14.63 24.62
N LEU A 486 -10.68 15.86 24.10
CA LEU A 486 -10.92 17.03 24.94
C LEU A 486 -12.25 16.93 25.69
N SER A 487 -13.35 16.58 25.02
CA SER A 487 -14.67 16.49 25.66
C SER A 487 -14.70 15.46 26.78
N GLN A 488 -14.17 14.26 26.54
CA GLN A 488 -14.15 13.19 27.54
C GLN A 488 -13.11 13.40 28.64
N LEU A 489 -12.01 14.12 28.35
CA LEU A 489 -11.10 14.59 29.38
C LEU A 489 -11.79 15.58 30.30
N CYS A 490 -12.49 16.58 29.74
CA CYS A 490 -13.24 17.56 30.53
C CYS A 490 -14.31 16.88 31.41
N GLN A 491 -15.03 15.88 30.89
CA GLN A 491 -15.95 15.06 31.68
C GLN A 491 -15.24 14.27 32.79
N TYR A 492 -14.08 13.69 32.49
CA TYR A 492 -13.30 12.94 33.48
C TYR A 492 -12.86 13.83 34.62
N ILE A 493 -12.28 14.98 34.31
CA ILE A 493 -11.79 15.88 35.34
C ILE A 493 -12.98 16.41 36.19
N ALA A 494 -14.13 16.70 35.56
CA ALA A 494 -15.36 17.04 36.27
C ALA A 494 -15.84 15.91 37.22
N SER A 495 -15.60 14.65 36.87
CA SER A 495 -15.97 13.48 37.69
C SER A 495 -15.04 13.21 38.89
N THR A 496 -13.83 13.79 38.93
CA THR A 496 -12.80 13.42 39.92
C THR A 496 -12.91 14.08 41.30
N GLU A 497 -14.03 14.74 41.65
CA GLU A 497 -14.35 15.38 42.94
C GLU A 497 -13.32 16.39 43.52
N SER A 498 -12.14 16.52 42.92
CA SER A 498 -11.17 17.55 43.26
C SER A 498 -11.66 18.88 42.72
N THR A 499 -12.08 19.77 43.60
CA THR A 499 -12.51 21.14 43.27
C THR A 499 -11.46 21.92 42.48
N ALA A 500 -10.17 21.61 42.67
CA ALA A 500 -9.07 22.20 41.89
C ALA A 500 -8.94 21.59 40.48
N ALA A 501 -9.21 20.30 40.33
CA ALA A 501 -9.22 19.63 39.03
C ALA A 501 -10.47 20.02 38.25
N ALA A 502 -11.65 20.02 38.88
CA ALA A 502 -12.90 20.52 38.32
C ALA A 502 -12.79 22.00 37.93
N ALA A 503 -12.05 22.83 38.67
CA ALA A 503 -11.73 24.21 38.27
C ALA A 503 -10.75 24.28 37.08
N ALA A 504 -9.80 23.34 36.92
CA ALA A 504 -8.92 23.27 35.75
C ALA A 504 -9.63 22.68 34.50
N ALA A 505 -10.54 21.72 34.69
CA ALA A 505 -11.44 21.19 33.67
C ALA A 505 -12.48 22.21 33.24
N ALA A 506 -13.09 22.89 34.20
CA ALA A 506 -14.01 23.97 33.96
C ALA A 506 -13.22 25.14 33.36
N ALA A 507 -12.02 25.50 33.81
CA ALA A 507 -11.21 26.50 33.11
C ALA A 507 -10.80 26.09 31.68
N ALA A 508 -10.71 24.79 31.39
CA ALA A 508 -10.41 24.26 30.05
C ALA A 508 -11.67 24.01 29.18
N ALA A 509 -12.84 23.76 29.77
CA ALA A 509 -14.11 23.44 29.11
C ALA A 509 -15.12 24.60 29.11
N ALA A 510 -14.99 25.50 30.08
CA ALA A 510 -15.85 26.64 30.42
C ALA A 510 -14.97 27.72 31.06
N GLY A 511 -14.07 28.32 30.27
CA GLY A 511 -13.09 29.31 30.74
C GLY A 511 -13.67 30.42 31.62
N ALA A 512 -13.71 30.22 32.94
CA ALA A 512 -14.19 31.22 33.87
C ALA A 512 -13.29 31.32 35.10
N GLY A 513 -12.67 32.50 35.24
CA GLY A 513 -12.69 33.25 36.50
C GLY A 513 -11.42 33.27 37.33
N ALA A 514 -10.50 32.31 37.21
CA ALA A 514 -9.26 32.32 37.98
C ALA A 514 -8.05 32.61 37.10
N ALA A 515 -7.89 33.89 36.72
CA ALA A 515 -6.66 34.55 36.27
C ALA A 515 -5.70 33.75 35.34
N LEU A 516 -6.21 32.86 34.49
CA LEU A 516 -5.47 32.40 33.32
C LEU A 516 -5.73 33.42 32.23
N SER A 517 -4.78 34.32 32.00
CA SER A 517 -4.78 35.22 30.86
C SER A 517 -4.61 34.41 29.58
N ILE A 518 -5.68 33.80 29.11
CA ILE A 518 -5.75 33.24 27.75
C ILE A 518 -5.63 34.45 26.83
N SER A 519 -4.61 34.44 25.96
CA SER A 519 -4.44 35.54 25.02
C SER A 519 -5.67 35.62 24.10
N ALA A 520 -6.01 36.80 23.62
CA ALA A 520 -7.11 36.97 22.67
C ALA A 520 -6.93 36.05 21.43
N GLN A 521 -5.68 35.79 21.04
CA GLN A 521 -5.31 34.90 19.95
C GLN A 521 -5.66 33.43 20.25
N ASP A 522 -5.33 32.92 21.44
CA ASP A 522 -5.63 31.54 21.83
C ASP A 522 -7.14 31.30 21.94
N MET A 523 -7.88 32.28 22.46
CA MET A 523 -9.34 32.22 22.51
C MET A 523 -9.94 32.24 21.10
N GLN A 524 -9.39 33.05 20.19
CA GLN A 524 -9.79 33.05 18.79
C GLN A 524 -9.52 31.69 18.11
N SER A 525 -8.36 31.07 18.36
CA SER A 525 -8.03 29.74 17.83
C SER A 525 -8.96 28.65 18.37
N LEU A 526 -9.29 28.68 19.66
CA LEU A 526 -10.24 27.74 20.28
C LEU A 526 -11.66 27.89 19.69
N LEU A 527 -12.14 29.12 19.53
CA LEU A 527 -13.45 29.38 18.94
C LEU A 527 -13.49 29.00 17.46
N SER A 528 -12.44 29.29 16.69
CA SER A 528 -12.31 28.86 15.29
C SER A 528 -12.39 27.33 15.17
N LEU A 529 -11.66 26.61 16.03
CA LEU A 529 -11.65 25.15 16.04
C LEU A 529 -13.01 24.57 16.49
N ALA A 530 -13.67 25.20 17.47
CA ALA A 530 -15.02 24.80 17.88
C ALA A 530 -16.06 24.99 16.76
N LEU A 531 -15.95 26.08 16.00
CA LEU A 531 -16.83 26.38 14.86
C LEU A 531 -16.59 25.40 13.70
N ASP A 532 -15.34 25.03 13.41
CA ASP A 532 -14.99 24.01 12.43
C ASP A 532 -15.63 22.66 12.76
N HIS A 533 -15.55 22.27 14.03
CA HIS A 533 -16.17 21.02 14.48
C HIS A 533 -17.70 21.10 14.50
N HIS A 534 -18.30 22.27 14.75
CA HIS A 534 -19.75 22.42 14.66
C HIS A 534 -20.28 22.21 13.23
N HIS A 535 -19.49 22.56 12.20
CA HIS A 535 -19.86 22.26 10.80
C HIS A 535 -19.83 20.76 10.51
N ILE A 536 -18.88 20.02 11.09
CA ILE A 536 -18.80 18.55 10.95
C ILE A 536 -19.90 17.85 11.77
N ALA A 537 -20.21 18.39 12.95
CA ALA A 537 -21.19 17.85 13.90
C ALA A 537 -22.61 17.78 13.35
N SER A 538 -23.02 18.66 12.43
CA SER A 538 -24.36 18.60 11.84
C SER A 538 -24.62 17.34 11.02
N TYR A 539 -23.57 16.59 10.67
CA TYR A 539 -23.68 15.35 9.90
C TYR A 539 -23.45 14.07 10.72
N LEU A 540 -22.97 14.18 11.97
CA LEU A 540 -22.58 13.04 12.81
C LEU A 540 -23.02 13.23 14.27
N PRO A 541 -23.76 12.28 14.88
CA PRO A 541 -24.14 12.35 16.29
C PRO A 541 -22.91 12.09 17.18
N GLY A 542 -22.42 13.12 17.89
CA GLY A 542 -21.34 12.98 18.88
C GLY A 542 -20.36 14.15 19.03
N HIS A 543 -20.45 15.20 18.20
CA HIS A 543 -19.54 16.34 18.26
C HIS A 543 -20.14 17.54 19.02
N VAL A 544 -19.27 18.49 19.41
CA VAL A 544 -19.52 19.68 20.24
C VAL A 544 -20.97 20.16 20.14
N THR A 545 -21.73 19.98 21.21
CA THR A 545 -23.15 20.37 21.22
C THR A 545 -23.27 21.89 21.06
N ALA A 546 -24.35 22.35 20.44
CA ALA A 546 -24.65 23.79 20.32
C ALA A 546 -24.60 24.51 21.68
N ASP A 547 -24.85 23.78 22.78
CA ASP A 547 -24.75 24.29 24.15
C ASP A 547 -23.31 24.46 24.63
N ALA A 548 -22.38 23.57 24.26
CA ALA A 548 -20.96 23.76 24.56
C ALA A 548 -20.38 24.97 23.81
N ALA A 549 -20.76 25.16 22.54
CA ALA A 549 -20.39 26.37 21.81
C ALA A 549 -20.97 27.63 22.50
N ARG A 550 -22.25 27.61 22.90
CA ARG A 550 -22.86 28.72 23.67
C ARG A 550 -22.13 29.03 24.97
N GLN A 551 -21.68 28.00 25.70
CA GLN A 551 -20.92 28.18 26.93
C GLN A 551 -19.56 28.84 26.67
N LEU A 552 -18.87 28.45 25.59
CA LEU A 552 -17.62 29.09 25.18
C LEU A 552 -17.80 30.58 24.84
N PHE A 553 -18.90 30.94 24.17
CA PHE A 553 -19.20 32.35 23.83
C PHE A 553 -19.65 33.20 25.04
N GLN A 554 -20.00 32.59 26.17
CA GLN A 554 -20.37 33.33 27.40
C GLN A 554 -19.15 33.77 28.23
N ILE A 555 -17.97 33.23 27.95
CA ILE A 555 -16.74 33.52 28.67
C ILE A 555 -16.34 35.00 28.50
N ASP A 556 -15.94 35.66 29.59
CA ASP A 556 -15.54 37.08 29.59
C ASP A 556 -14.46 37.40 28.54
N SER A 557 -13.47 36.52 28.35
CA SER A 557 -12.43 36.71 27.34
C SER A 557 -12.92 36.50 25.90
N ALA A 558 -14.00 35.74 25.68
CA ALA A 558 -14.67 35.68 24.38
C ALA A 558 -15.49 36.95 24.14
N GLN A 559 -16.13 37.50 25.18
CA GLN A 559 -16.84 38.79 25.09
C GLN A 559 -15.89 39.97 24.89
N ALA A 560 -14.64 39.87 25.35
CA ALA A 560 -13.60 40.88 25.19
C ALA A 560 -12.80 40.77 23.87
N LEU A 561 -13.23 39.94 22.92
CA LEU A 561 -12.56 39.84 21.61
C LEU A 561 -12.61 41.18 20.86
N PRO A 562 -11.51 41.58 20.20
CA PRO A 562 -11.53 42.77 19.36
C PRO A 562 -12.42 42.53 18.12
N PRO A 563 -13.02 43.59 17.56
CA PRO A 563 -13.92 43.49 16.40
C PRO A 563 -13.26 42.81 15.19
N ASP A 564 -11.96 43.02 14.97
CA ASP A 564 -11.22 42.38 13.88
C ASP A 564 -11.16 40.85 14.00
N SER A 565 -10.97 40.32 15.22
CA SER A 565 -10.99 38.87 15.48
C SER A 565 -12.38 38.28 15.28
N VAL A 566 -13.43 39.03 15.66
CA VAL A 566 -14.81 38.62 15.41
C VAL A 566 -15.12 38.61 13.90
N ALA A 567 -14.64 39.61 13.16
CA ALA A 567 -14.76 39.64 11.70
C ALA A 567 -14.10 38.42 11.06
N GLN A 568 -12.89 38.06 11.49
CA GLN A 568 -12.17 36.88 11.01
C GLN A 568 -12.90 35.57 11.35
N LEU A 569 -13.47 35.45 12.56
CA LEU A 569 -14.27 34.29 12.95
C LEU A 569 -15.54 34.16 12.11
N MET A 570 -16.22 35.27 11.84
CA MET A 570 -17.38 35.29 10.95
C MET A 570 -16.98 34.93 9.52
N ALA A 571 -15.85 35.44 9.02
CA ALA A 571 -15.35 35.14 7.69
C ALA A 571 -15.01 33.65 7.55
N ALA A 572 -14.36 33.06 8.55
CA ALA A 572 -14.10 31.62 8.61
C ALA A 572 -15.39 30.79 8.63
N CYS A 573 -16.43 31.24 9.37
CA CYS A 573 -17.74 30.59 9.34
C CYS A 573 -18.36 30.59 7.94
N VAL A 574 -18.25 31.73 7.24
CA VAL A 574 -18.78 31.90 5.89
C VAL A 574 -18.02 31.03 4.88
N GLU A 575 -16.69 31.08 4.89
CA GLU A 575 -15.82 30.35 3.96
C GLU A 575 -16.01 28.83 4.09
N LYS A 576 -16.13 28.34 5.33
CA LYS A 576 -16.34 26.91 5.60
C LYS A 576 -17.79 26.46 5.41
N GLY A 577 -18.69 27.37 5.03
CA GLY A 577 -20.10 27.06 4.86
C GLY A 577 -20.79 26.63 6.15
N SER A 578 -20.27 27.06 7.31
CA SER A 578 -20.80 26.76 8.64
C SER A 578 -22.31 27.02 8.68
N PRO A 579 -23.11 26.16 9.34
CA PRO A 579 -24.54 26.39 9.48
C PRO A 579 -24.80 27.77 10.11
N ALA A 580 -25.95 28.36 9.77
CA ALA A 580 -26.42 29.65 10.28
C ALA A 580 -26.28 29.81 11.81
N ASN A 581 -26.31 28.69 12.55
CA ASN A 581 -26.09 28.66 13.99
C ASN A 581 -24.71 29.14 14.41
N GLY A 582 -23.63 28.72 13.74
CA GLY A 582 -22.27 29.15 14.08
C GLY A 582 -22.11 30.66 13.90
N LEU A 583 -22.64 31.17 12.79
CA LEU A 583 -22.58 32.58 12.45
C LEU A 583 -23.49 33.43 13.37
N ALA A 584 -24.66 32.92 13.73
CA ALA A 584 -25.54 33.54 14.73
C ALA A 584 -24.91 33.55 16.14
N LEU A 585 -24.11 32.54 16.50
CA LEU A 585 -23.39 32.50 17.77
C LEU A 585 -22.29 33.56 17.81
N VAL A 586 -21.46 33.64 16.77
CA VAL A 586 -20.41 34.66 16.66
C VAL A 586 -21.02 36.07 16.61
N GLY A 587 -22.14 36.24 15.91
CA GLY A 587 -22.86 37.51 15.82
C GLY A 587 -23.44 38.00 17.15
N ARG A 588 -23.66 37.12 18.14
CA ARG A 588 -24.08 37.53 19.49
C ARG A 588 -22.97 38.16 20.31
N LEU A 589 -21.72 38.11 19.85
CA LEU A 589 -20.63 38.78 20.56
C LEU A 589 -20.81 40.30 20.53
N PRO A 590 -20.53 41.02 21.63
CA PRO A 590 -20.72 42.46 21.68
C PRO A 590 -19.87 43.21 20.65
N ALA A 591 -18.68 42.68 20.31
CA ALA A 591 -17.83 43.23 19.27
C ALA A 591 -18.38 43.05 17.84
N ALA A 592 -19.30 42.10 17.60
CA ALA A 592 -19.98 41.96 16.31
C ALA A 592 -20.85 43.18 15.97
N ALA A 593 -21.42 43.84 16.99
CA ALA A 593 -22.17 45.09 16.83
C ALA A 593 -21.25 46.31 16.53
N GLN A 594 -19.95 46.14 16.71
CA GLN A 594 -18.93 47.17 16.50
C GLN A 594 -18.13 46.96 15.21
N LEU A 595 -18.49 45.96 14.40
CA LEU A 595 -17.88 45.77 13.08
C LEU A 595 -18.02 47.02 12.23
N ASP A 596 -16.92 47.37 11.56
CA ASP A 596 -16.89 48.49 10.64
C ASP A 596 -17.69 48.15 9.37
N PRO A 597 -18.19 49.17 8.63
CA PRO A 597 -18.93 48.93 7.40
C PRO A 597 -18.12 48.14 6.37
N GLN A 598 -16.80 48.30 6.35
CA GLN A 598 -15.92 47.66 5.37
C GLN A 598 -15.73 46.15 5.62
N ALA A 599 -15.47 45.70 6.87
CA ALA A 599 -15.42 44.26 7.16
C ALA A 599 -16.80 43.63 6.94
N MET A 600 -17.86 44.39 7.19
CA MET A 600 -19.23 43.95 6.98
C MET A 600 -19.54 43.72 5.49
N GLU A 601 -19.13 44.65 4.62
CA GLU A 601 -19.16 44.49 3.17
C GLU A 601 -18.37 43.27 2.71
N GLN A 602 -17.15 43.07 3.23
CA GLN A 602 -16.32 41.91 2.92
C GLN A 602 -16.98 40.58 3.33
N LEU A 603 -17.64 40.54 4.50
CA LEU A 603 -18.36 39.37 4.98
C LEU A 603 -19.55 39.01 4.09
N LEU A 604 -20.32 39.99 3.63
CA LEU A 604 -21.39 39.72 2.67
C LEU A 604 -20.85 39.27 1.32
N HIS A 605 -19.79 39.92 0.82
CA HIS A 605 -19.17 39.50 -0.42
C HIS A 605 -18.68 38.05 -0.33
N ALA A 606 -18.05 37.67 0.78
CA ALA A 606 -17.62 36.30 1.02
C ALA A 606 -18.82 35.35 1.08
N ALA A 607 -19.94 35.75 1.69
CA ALA A 607 -21.13 34.92 1.81
C ALA A 607 -21.82 34.66 0.47
N LEU A 608 -22.01 35.73 -0.32
CA LEU A 608 -22.58 35.62 -1.66
C LEU A 608 -21.65 34.79 -2.58
N ALA A 609 -20.33 34.98 -2.49
CA ALA A 609 -19.37 34.20 -3.26
C ALA A 609 -19.35 32.72 -2.85
N ALA A 610 -19.39 32.41 -1.56
CA ALA A 610 -19.44 31.04 -1.05
C ALA A 610 -20.73 30.33 -1.50
N GLU A 611 -21.85 31.06 -1.53
CA GLU A 611 -23.14 30.52 -1.95
C GLU A 611 -23.25 30.34 -3.47
N ALA A 612 -22.67 31.24 -4.25
CA ALA A 612 -22.57 31.12 -5.71
C ALA A 612 -21.71 29.92 -6.12
N ASN A 613 -20.62 29.64 -5.40
CA ASN A 613 -19.68 28.55 -5.69
C ASN A 613 -20.12 27.17 -5.16
N ARG A 614 -21.23 27.09 -4.41
CA ARG A 614 -21.67 25.83 -3.79
C ARG A 614 -22.25 24.88 -4.86
N PRO A 615 -21.76 23.63 -4.96
CA PRO A 615 -22.25 22.65 -5.94
C PRO A 615 -23.75 22.39 -5.76
N THR A 616 -24.47 22.28 -6.86
CA THR A 616 -25.94 22.16 -6.91
C THR A 616 -26.47 20.98 -6.10
N GLU A 617 -25.67 19.93 -5.90
CA GLU A 617 -26.03 18.72 -5.17
C GLU A 617 -26.03 18.92 -3.64
N GLU A 618 -25.22 19.83 -3.09
CA GLU A 618 -25.18 20.12 -1.64
C GLU A 618 -26.29 21.10 -1.20
N ARG A 619 -27.05 21.67 -2.14
CA ARG A 619 -28.14 22.62 -1.85
C ARG A 619 -29.34 22.02 -1.11
N TYR A 620 -29.39 20.70 -0.90
CA TYR A 620 -30.54 20.04 -0.28
C TYR A 620 -30.40 19.75 1.23
N GLY A 621 -29.20 19.88 1.82
CA GLY A 621 -28.94 19.47 3.22
C GLY A 621 -28.98 20.58 4.27
N CYS A 622 -28.62 21.80 3.89
CA CYS A 622 -28.78 23.02 4.67
C CYS A 622 -29.32 24.05 3.69
N GLY A 623 -30.51 24.59 3.96
CA GLY A 623 -31.20 25.49 3.02
C GLY A 623 -30.23 26.56 2.47
N PRO A 624 -29.95 26.61 1.16
CA PRO A 624 -29.30 27.75 0.54
C PRO A 624 -30.12 28.98 0.94
N GLY A 625 -29.45 29.96 1.51
CA GLY A 625 -30.08 31.14 2.10
C GLY A 625 -30.20 31.09 3.62
N ALA A 626 -29.45 30.27 4.36
CA ALA A 626 -29.42 30.37 5.84
C ALA A 626 -28.31 31.33 6.34
N VAL A 627 -27.21 31.43 5.61
CA VAL A 627 -26.05 32.29 5.95
C VAL A 627 -26.41 33.75 5.81
N LEU A 628 -27.02 34.15 4.69
CA LEU A 628 -27.36 35.54 4.41
C LEU A 628 -28.37 36.12 5.42
N PRO A 629 -29.47 35.44 5.81
CA PRO A 629 -30.36 35.93 6.85
C PRO A 629 -29.72 35.96 8.24
N ALA A 630 -28.82 35.03 8.55
CA ALA A 630 -28.09 35.04 9.83
C ALA A 630 -27.11 36.20 9.92
N LEU A 631 -26.47 36.54 8.79
CA LEU A 631 -25.74 37.79 8.63
C LEU A 631 -26.74 38.94 8.82
N LEU A 632 -27.75 39.13 7.98
CA LEU A 632 -28.67 40.28 8.02
C LEU A 632 -29.43 40.49 9.34
N GLN A 633 -29.44 39.53 10.26
CA GLN A 633 -29.93 39.70 11.63
C GLN A 633 -28.99 40.51 12.55
N GLN A 634 -27.73 40.73 12.18
CA GLN A 634 -26.82 41.51 13.02
C GLN A 634 -27.16 43.01 13.00
N PRO A 635 -27.00 43.72 14.12
CA PRO A 635 -27.30 45.15 14.18
C PRO A 635 -26.37 45.99 13.28
N ALA A 636 -25.14 45.53 13.05
CA ALA A 636 -24.14 46.30 12.31
C ALA A 636 -24.46 46.47 10.81
N TRP A 637 -25.36 45.66 10.22
CA TRP A 637 -25.81 45.86 8.83
C TRP A 637 -26.62 47.13 8.61
N GLN A 638 -27.24 47.67 9.67
CA GLN A 638 -27.96 48.94 9.59
C GLN A 638 -27.03 50.12 9.30
N ARG A 639 -25.71 49.92 9.40
CA ARG A 639 -24.68 50.94 9.12
C ARG A 639 -24.10 50.85 7.71
N LEU A 640 -24.57 49.93 6.86
CA LEU A 640 -24.12 49.84 5.48
C LEU A 640 -24.45 51.13 4.73
N THR A 641 -23.50 51.58 3.90
CA THR A 641 -23.70 52.72 3.02
C THR A 641 -24.71 52.37 1.92
N PRO A 642 -25.49 53.34 1.39
CA PRO A 642 -26.37 53.11 0.24
C PRO A 642 -25.64 52.50 -0.97
N ASP A 643 -24.37 52.85 -1.14
CA ASP A 643 -23.52 52.36 -2.22
C ASP A 643 -23.19 50.88 -2.06
N ALA A 644 -22.87 50.44 -0.84
CA ALA A 644 -22.67 49.03 -0.53
C ALA A 644 -23.94 48.22 -0.75
N VAL A 645 -25.10 48.74 -0.34
CA VAL A 645 -26.39 48.07 -0.54
C VAL A 645 -26.71 47.92 -2.03
N ALA A 646 -26.46 48.95 -2.84
CA ALA A 646 -26.66 48.88 -4.28
C ALA A 646 -25.71 47.86 -4.94
N TRP A 647 -24.45 47.82 -4.51
CA TRP A 647 -23.48 46.82 -4.99
C TRP A 647 -23.90 45.40 -4.62
N LEU A 648 -24.39 45.17 -3.38
CA LEU A 648 -24.88 43.87 -2.94
C LEU A 648 -26.09 43.39 -3.74
N MET A 649 -27.03 44.30 -4.04
CA MET A 649 -28.14 44.01 -4.94
C MET A 649 -27.64 43.59 -6.32
N LEU A 650 -26.61 44.26 -6.85
CA LEU A 650 -26.04 43.93 -8.15
C LEU A 650 -25.43 42.52 -8.15
N VAL A 651 -24.69 42.16 -7.11
CA VAL A 651 -24.15 40.80 -6.98
C VAL A 651 -25.25 39.75 -6.84
N CYS A 652 -26.34 40.04 -6.14
CA CYS A 652 -27.48 39.11 -6.06
C CYS A 652 -28.14 38.90 -7.43
N VAL A 653 -28.24 39.96 -8.24
CA VAL A 653 -28.68 39.85 -9.64
C VAL A 653 -27.68 39.00 -10.43
N GLU A 654 -26.38 39.30 -10.40
CA GLU A 654 -25.38 38.56 -11.18
C GLU A 654 -25.30 37.07 -10.81
N THR A 655 -25.46 36.75 -9.52
CA THR A 655 -25.42 35.38 -8.98
C THR A 655 -26.77 34.64 -9.05
N ARG A 656 -27.82 35.27 -9.60
CA ARG A 656 -29.17 34.71 -9.75
C ARG A 656 -29.87 34.34 -8.43
N GLN A 657 -29.62 35.12 -7.38
CA GLN A 657 -30.16 34.90 -6.04
C GLN A 657 -31.37 35.81 -5.77
N HIS A 658 -32.52 35.47 -6.37
CA HIS A 658 -33.72 36.32 -6.31
C HIS A 658 -34.33 36.41 -4.90
N SER A 659 -34.34 35.32 -4.13
CA SER A 659 -34.83 35.27 -2.76
C SER A 659 -34.05 36.18 -1.83
N GLU A 660 -32.74 36.20 -1.98
CA GLU A 660 -31.79 36.98 -1.21
C GLU A 660 -31.93 38.46 -1.52
N LEU A 661 -32.14 38.81 -2.79
CA LEU A 661 -32.39 40.17 -3.24
C LEU A 661 -33.66 40.76 -2.62
N LEU A 662 -34.76 39.99 -2.59
CA LEU A 662 -35.99 40.39 -1.90
C LEU A 662 -35.77 40.57 -0.40
N LEU A 663 -34.98 39.68 0.21
CA LEU A 663 -34.68 39.73 1.64
C LEU A 663 -33.82 40.96 1.99
N LEU A 664 -32.83 41.30 1.16
CA LEU A 664 -32.02 42.51 1.29
C LEU A 664 -32.88 43.77 1.20
N HIS A 665 -33.79 43.85 0.23
CA HIS A 665 -34.67 45.01 0.09
C HIS A 665 -35.62 45.18 1.28
N HIS A 666 -36.20 44.09 1.78
CA HIS A 666 -37.11 44.17 2.92
C HIS A 666 -36.40 44.45 4.24
N ARG A 667 -35.15 44.00 4.42
CA ARG A 667 -34.43 44.10 5.69
C ARG A 667 -33.55 45.33 5.82
N LEU A 668 -33.10 45.92 4.72
CA LEU A 668 -32.22 47.09 4.75
C LEU A 668 -33.03 48.38 4.56
N PRO A 669 -33.17 49.23 5.60
CA PRO A 669 -33.84 50.52 5.46
C PRO A 669 -33.17 51.40 4.39
N ALA A 670 -31.85 51.29 4.24
CA ALA A 670 -31.09 51.97 3.20
C ALA A 670 -31.51 51.53 1.78
N ALA A 671 -32.01 50.30 1.59
CA ALA A 671 -32.56 49.86 0.31
C ALA A 671 -33.94 50.47 0.00
N GLN A 672 -34.68 50.88 1.04
CA GLN A 672 -36.03 51.46 0.92
C GLN A 672 -35.99 53.00 0.87
N HIS A 673 -35.00 53.60 1.51
CA HIS A 673 -34.87 55.05 1.66
C HIS A 673 -33.78 55.68 0.80
N ALA A 674 -32.87 54.90 0.23
CA ALA A 674 -32.04 55.44 -0.82
C ALA A 674 -32.96 55.83 -1.97
N GLU A 675 -33.03 57.12 -2.26
CA GLU A 675 -33.05 57.57 -3.65
C GLU A 675 -31.86 56.88 -4.32
N GLN A 676 -32.05 55.61 -4.69
CA GLN A 676 -31.05 54.85 -5.39
C GLN A 676 -30.74 55.68 -6.62
N ASP A 677 -29.48 56.09 -6.73
CA ASP A 677 -28.96 56.81 -7.87
C ASP A 677 -29.55 56.14 -9.12
N LYS A 678 -30.27 56.92 -9.95
CA LYS A 678 -30.96 56.40 -11.13
C LYS A 678 -30.02 55.55 -11.99
N ALA A 679 -28.73 55.90 -12.00
CA ALA A 679 -27.69 55.14 -12.68
C ALA A 679 -27.54 53.70 -12.13
N LYS A 680 -27.62 53.50 -10.82
CA LYS A 680 -27.50 52.18 -10.18
C LYS A 680 -28.73 51.32 -10.39
N VAL A 681 -29.94 51.89 -10.30
CA VAL A 681 -31.19 51.18 -10.65
C VAL A 681 -31.16 50.74 -12.11
N ARG A 682 -30.69 51.62 -13.01
CA ARG A 682 -30.50 51.31 -14.42
C ARG A 682 -29.51 50.16 -14.61
N GLN A 683 -28.39 50.15 -13.89
CA GLN A 683 -27.41 49.07 -13.95
C GLN A 683 -27.99 47.73 -13.45
N LEU A 684 -28.80 47.75 -12.39
CA LEU A 684 -29.50 46.57 -11.88
C LEU A 684 -30.52 46.03 -12.90
N LEU A 685 -31.30 46.91 -13.54
CA LEU A 685 -32.26 46.53 -14.59
C LEU A 685 -31.55 45.93 -15.82
N LEU A 686 -30.44 46.54 -16.25
CA LEU A 686 -29.60 46.01 -17.33
C LEU A 686 -29.05 44.61 -17.00
N SER A 687 -28.48 44.44 -15.81
CA SER A 687 -27.93 43.15 -15.38
C SER A 687 -29.02 42.07 -15.22
N ALA A 688 -30.19 42.43 -14.70
CA ALA A 688 -31.32 41.49 -14.57
C ALA A 688 -31.85 41.07 -15.95
N PHE A 689 -31.88 42.00 -16.90
CA PHE A 689 -32.24 41.73 -18.29
C PHE A 689 -31.22 40.81 -18.98
N GLU A 690 -29.93 41.15 -18.90
CA GLU A 690 -28.83 40.36 -19.52
C GLU A 690 -28.76 38.94 -18.96
N THR A 691 -29.03 38.77 -17.66
CA THR A 691 -29.07 37.45 -17.01
C THR A 691 -30.41 36.72 -17.15
N GLN A 692 -31.39 37.31 -17.85
CA GLN A 692 -32.74 36.78 -18.09
C GLN A 692 -33.54 36.49 -16.81
N GLN A 693 -33.36 37.31 -15.77
CA GLN A 693 -34.10 37.21 -14.51
C GLN A 693 -35.34 38.10 -14.52
N TRP A 694 -36.35 37.67 -15.28
CA TRP A 694 -37.56 38.47 -15.50
C TRP A 694 -38.34 38.78 -14.22
N GLN A 695 -38.33 37.90 -13.22
CA GLN A 695 -38.95 38.18 -11.92
C GLN A 695 -38.24 39.31 -11.16
N THR A 696 -36.90 39.28 -11.14
CA THR A 696 -36.08 40.36 -10.58
C THR A 696 -36.27 41.66 -11.35
N PHE A 697 -36.30 41.58 -12.68
CA PHE A 697 -36.50 42.72 -13.56
C PHE A 697 -37.87 43.38 -13.33
N ASP A 698 -38.94 42.58 -13.31
CA ASP A 698 -40.30 43.05 -13.06
C ASP A 698 -40.47 43.68 -11.68
N TRP A 699 -39.78 43.11 -10.68
CA TRP A 699 -39.74 43.66 -9.33
C TRP A 699 -38.98 44.99 -9.27
N LEU A 700 -37.80 45.08 -9.90
CA LEU A 700 -37.00 46.31 -9.99
C LEU A 700 -37.79 47.44 -10.69
N MET A 701 -38.58 47.11 -11.72
CA MET A 701 -39.44 48.07 -12.42
C MET A 701 -40.60 48.62 -11.56
N GLN A 702 -40.94 47.95 -10.46
CA GLN A 702 -41.97 48.42 -9.52
C GLN A 702 -41.41 49.37 -8.44
N LEU A 703 -40.09 49.53 -8.36
CA LEU A 703 -39.49 50.45 -7.40
C LEU A 703 -39.84 51.91 -7.76
N PRO A 704 -40.14 52.78 -6.78
CA PRO A 704 -40.51 54.18 -7.04
C PRO A 704 -39.46 54.96 -7.85
N THR A 705 -38.18 54.62 -7.67
CA THR A 705 -37.05 55.20 -8.41
C THR A 705 -37.01 54.82 -9.88
N ALA A 706 -37.58 53.67 -10.27
CA ALA A 706 -37.68 53.27 -11.68
C ALA A 706 -38.67 54.15 -12.46
N ALA A 707 -39.67 54.74 -11.79
CA ALA A 707 -40.60 55.69 -12.39
C ALA A 707 -39.94 57.04 -12.75
N LEU A 708 -38.74 57.31 -12.23
CA LEU A 708 -37.98 58.53 -12.47
C LEU A 708 -36.91 58.37 -13.57
N ILE A 709 -36.74 57.19 -14.16
CA ILE A 709 -35.89 57.01 -15.35
C ILE A 709 -36.59 57.71 -16.50
N ASP A 710 -35.90 58.64 -17.17
CA ASP A 710 -36.50 59.53 -18.16
C ASP A 710 -37.36 58.76 -19.19
N ASP A 711 -38.52 59.34 -19.53
CA ASP A 711 -39.65 58.71 -20.25
C ASP A 711 -39.29 57.84 -21.49
N PRO A 712 -38.27 58.16 -22.34
CA PRO A 712 -37.95 57.32 -23.49
C PRO A 712 -37.29 55.97 -23.13
N GLU A 713 -36.47 55.90 -22.08
CA GLU A 713 -35.82 54.64 -21.71
C GLU A 713 -36.77 53.73 -20.93
N ALA A 714 -37.60 54.29 -20.06
CA ALA A 714 -38.66 53.55 -19.41
C ALA A 714 -39.65 52.97 -20.43
N ALA A 715 -39.97 53.72 -21.50
CA ALA A 715 -40.76 53.21 -22.62
C ALA A 715 -40.07 52.04 -23.33
N MET A 716 -38.76 52.12 -23.59
CA MET A 716 -37.99 51.02 -24.19
C MET A 716 -38.03 49.76 -23.31
N TRP A 717 -37.81 49.88 -22.00
CA TRP A 717 -37.89 48.74 -21.07
C TRP A 717 -39.29 48.11 -20.99
N ARG A 718 -40.35 48.94 -21.06
CA ARG A 718 -41.73 48.44 -21.14
C ARG A 718 -42.00 47.70 -22.45
N VAL A 719 -41.47 48.18 -23.58
CA VAL A 719 -41.57 47.49 -24.89
C VAL A 719 -40.82 46.16 -24.86
N VAL A 720 -39.59 46.14 -24.32
CA VAL A 720 -38.79 44.93 -24.16
C VAL A 720 -39.53 43.89 -23.31
N ARG A 721 -40.15 44.32 -22.20
CA ARG A 721 -41.02 43.47 -21.36
C ARG A 721 -42.24 42.95 -22.12
N ALA A 722 -42.92 43.82 -22.87
CA ALA A 722 -44.10 43.44 -23.66
C ALA A 722 -43.76 42.43 -24.77
N CYS A 723 -42.61 42.60 -25.43
CA CYS A 723 -42.11 41.65 -26.42
C CYS A 723 -41.77 40.29 -25.78
N HIS A 724 -41.21 40.26 -24.57
CA HIS A 724 -40.95 39.02 -23.86
C HIS A 724 -42.25 38.31 -23.43
N LEU A 725 -43.22 39.03 -22.87
CA LEU A 725 -44.52 38.45 -22.47
C LEU A 725 -45.35 37.95 -23.65
N ALA A 726 -45.08 38.44 -24.87
CA ALA A 726 -45.73 38.00 -26.09
C ALA A 726 -45.07 36.77 -26.74
N GLN A 727 -43.84 36.43 -26.35
CA GLN A 727 -43.13 35.21 -26.74
C GLN A 727 -43.44 34.08 -25.76
#